data_AF-A0A3B0JGJ0-F1
#
_entry.id   AF-A0A3B0JGJ0-F1
#
_cell.length_a   1.000
_cell.length_b   1.000
_cell.length_c   1.000
_cell.angle_alpha   90.00
_cell.angle_beta   90.00
_cell.angle_gamma   90.00
#
_symmetry.space_group_name_H-M   'P 1'
#
loop_
_entity.id
_entity.type
_entity.pdbx_description
1 polymer ?
#
loop_
_entity_poly.entity_id
_entity_poly.type
_entity_poly.pdbx_seq_one_letter_code
_entity_poly.pdbx_strand_id
1 'polypeptide(L)'
;MQFNISFSNLYTRSGLLKLNETFLDYIKSYDENLFCSLIEARENSPVSSQLEQPTLATQMTDSQLIIDLSYLLDEFIAKLFNIEKEIEELRKKHNDFAVIYKCKRLFVQRYALKKYTDIANIDIDYVTNRLNRFLTLSTTEKSFAEQVMHWFEDKEHHKEEIELAAQYIAWRVKNKQSILFSIYRKTDYENLISFSQKEVDEVEVLYSNEVKRRYGFDLTSKKVSLDKALDNAHYCIFCHKQNKDSCSKGLINNGNAFKKSPLKVELHGCPLEQKISEMNLVKSEGYSIASLAIVMIDNPLCAATGNRICNDCMNSCIYQKQEPVNVPVVETRTLDDVLSLPYGFEIYSLLSRWNPLNFQRPLPKENTGKNVLVVGLGPAGFNLAHHLLNDGHNVIAIDGLKIEPLIDNFQLIKDFEHEKLSERTAGGFGGVAEYGITSRWDKNYLKIIRLLLERRENFALYGGIRFGGTITVDDSFNLGFDHIALALGSGKPQMIKIKNTLARGVRMASDFLMSLQLTGALKFDSIANLQVRMPIVVIGAGLTAIDTATEALAYYPIQVEKFLLRYEILVDKYGKDCVEKGWTEEEHEIANEFILHAQLIREEQELTKKENREAKILELMQSLGGVKIVYRKELKDSPSYRLNSEEVQNALSEGIYFIENSEPVEIVTDKYNHAESIKLIDTKSGEIKCMKVRSIFIAAGTEPNTVIATEDKRHLKLSDGYFTHFNSLGKEIDPVFSPKMQDKDRILVYKQGNRTISFFGDLHPSYSGSVVKAMASAKNGYPIISQLLNRVNSFIYVTPARISESYAQLYECCNIRVTFIKKDVIPVPRHWNPENLILNEYIRWLYSQNWIPVSAICTTPPAMRITYKLQYLYAKASRTGIISEHLTNKEFFNKIKEQFTAKVIKVQYLTDKVVEIVIKAPLAAKNFKPGQFFRLQNFETNGRKANNTNLAMEGIAVTGTEVDKKKGIISTIMIETGGSTNLCKYFKEGEQVILMGPTGKPTEVY
;
A
#
# COMPACT_ATOMS: atom_id res chain seq x y z
N MET A 1 1.12 -32.46 2.94
CA MET A 1 0.04 -31.92 2.10
C MET A 1 -0.57 -33.07 1.32
N GLN A 2 -1.87 -33.02 1.05
CA GLN A 2 -2.56 -34.05 0.27
C GLN A 2 -2.27 -33.90 -1.24
N PHE A 3 -2.87 -34.77 -2.07
CA PHE A 3 -2.79 -34.73 -3.54
C PHE A 3 -1.38 -34.84 -4.15
N ASN A 4 -0.41 -35.36 -3.39
CA ASN A 4 1.00 -35.47 -3.83
C ASN A 4 1.59 -34.11 -4.29
N ILE A 5 1.21 -33.03 -3.58
CA ILE A 5 1.74 -31.68 -3.73
C ILE A 5 2.72 -31.43 -2.59
N SER A 6 3.94 -31.00 -2.90
CA SER A 6 4.93 -30.59 -1.90
C SER A 6 4.88 -29.08 -1.63
N PHE A 7 5.51 -28.62 -0.54
CA PHE A 7 5.67 -27.19 -0.27
C PHE A 7 6.33 -26.44 -1.43
N SER A 8 7.38 -27.01 -2.04
CA SER A 8 8.06 -26.38 -3.17
C SER A 8 7.17 -26.28 -4.41
N ASN A 9 6.20 -27.18 -4.57
CA ASN A 9 5.21 -27.07 -5.65
C ASN A 9 4.31 -25.83 -5.50
N LEU A 10 4.08 -25.32 -4.30
CA LEU A 10 3.29 -24.10 -4.09
C LEU A 10 4.01 -22.84 -4.59
N TYR A 11 5.33 -22.90 -4.81
CA TYR A 11 6.16 -21.74 -5.18
C TYR A 11 6.72 -21.80 -6.59
N THR A 12 6.55 -22.93 -7.30
CA THR A 12 6.99 -23.07 -8.69
C THR A 12 5.82 -23.10 -9.65
N ARG A 13 5.98 -22.52 -10.85
CA ARG A 13 4.91 -22.53 -11.86
C ARG A 13 4.49 -23.94 -12.26
N SER A 14 5.44 -24.87 -12.41
CA SER A 14 5.14 -26.27 -12.73
C SER A 14 4.32 -26.95 -11.62
N GLY A 15 4.61 -26.65 -10.35
CA GLY A 15 3.81 -27.11 -9.24
C GLY A 15 2.41 -26.53 -9.21
N LEU A 16 2.25 -25.23 -9.51
CA LEU A 16 0.93 -24.59 -9.60
C LEU A 16 0.09 -25.11 -10.79
N LEU A 17 0.72 -25.45 -11.92
CA LEU A 17 0.03 -26.11 -13.04
C LEU A 17 -0.54 -27.46 -12.63
N LYS A 18 0.29 -28.30 -12.00
CA LYS A 18 -0.14 -29.60 -11.46
C LYS A 18 -1.28 -29.44 -10.45
N LEU A 19 -1.19 -28.44 -9.57
CA LEU A 19 -2.23 -28.14 -8.60
C LEU A 19 -3.55 -27.72 -9.30
N ASN A 20 -3.46 -26.88 -10.32
CA ASN A 20 -4.61 -26.44 -11.08
C ASN A 20 -5.29 -27.61 -11.82
N GLU A 21 -4.53 -28.51 -12.44
CA GLU A 21 -5.06 -29.74 -13.05
C GLU A 21 -5.78 -30.60 -12.01
N THR A 22 -5.14 -30.80 -10.85
CA THR A 22 -5.75 -31.53 -9.72
C THR A 22 -7.07 -30.91 -9.27
N PHE A 23 -7.15 -29.57 -9.22
CA PHE A 23 -8.38 -28.87 -8.86
C PHE A 23 -9.47 -28.98 -9.95
N LEU A 24 -9.09 -28.96 -11.23
CA LEU A 24 -10.02 -29.17 -12.33
C LEU A 24 -10.61 -30.57 -12.32
N ASP A 25 -9.78 -31.59 -12.07
CA ASP A 25 -10.25 -32.98 -11.88
C ASP A 25 -11.14 -33.09 -10.64
N TYR A 26 -10.81 -32.37 -9.57
CA TYR A 26 -11.65 -32.28 -8.37
C TYR A 26 -13.03 -31.72 -8.71
N ILE A 27 -13.13 -30.57 -9.37
CA ILE A 27 -14.44 -30.01 -9.79
C ILE A 27 -15.20 -31.01 -10.66
N LYS A 28 -14.55 -31.56 -11.69
CA LYS A 28 -15.19 -32.51 -12.61
C LYS A 28 -15.78 -33.73 -11.91
N SER A 29 -15.12 -34.20 -10.84
CA SER A 29 -15.62 -35.34 -10.06
C SER A 29 -16.82 -35.03 -9.17
N TYR A 30 -17.04 -33.76 -8.81
CA TYR A 30 -18.18 -33.33 -7.98
C TYR A 30 -19.34 -32.78 -8.82
N ASP A 31 -19.04 -31.97 -9.84
CA ASP A 31 -20.02 -31.35 -10.72
C ASP A 31 -19.43 -31.13 -12.13
N GLU A 32 -19.79 -32.01 -13.06
CA GLU A 32 -19.34 -31.95 -14.46
C GLU A 32 -19.88 -30.73 -15.21
N ASN A 33 -21.08 -30.24 -14.87
CA ASN A 33 -21.64 -29.05 -15.49
C ASN A 33 -20.86 -27.81 -15.07
N LEU A 34 -20.55 -27.69 -13.77
CA LEU A 34 -19.76 -26.59 -13.23
C LEU A 34 -18.34 -26.57 -13.81
N PHE A 35 -17.74 -27.74 -14.02
CA PHE A 35 -16.47 -27.88 -14.76
C PHE A 35 -16.59 -27.31 -16.17
N CYS A 36 -17.60 -27.74 -16.94
CA CYS A 36 -17.82 -27.25 -18.30
C CYS A 36 -18.01 -25.72 -18.34
N SER A 37 -18.82 -25.15 -17.43
CA SER A 37 -19.01 -23.70 -17.33
C SER A 37 -17.72 -22.95 -16.99
N LEU A 38 -16.85 -23.50 -16.13
CA LEU A 38 -15.55 -22.91 -15.84
C LEU A 38 -14.64 -22.89 -17.07
N ILE A 39 -14.60 -23.99 -17.84
CA ILE A 39 -13.78 -24.05 -19.06
C ILE A 39 -14.29 -23.03 -20.09
N GLU A 40 -15.60 -22.99 -20.33
CA GLU A 40 -16.23 -22.01 -21.22
C GLU A 40 -15.95 -20.56 -20.78
N ALA A 41 -16.08 -20.25 -19.49
CA ALA A 41 -15.81 -18.91 -18.97
C ALA A 41 -14.34 -18.50 -19.17
N ARG A 42 -13.39 -19.43 -19.06
CA ARG A 42 -11.96 -19.18 -19.31
C ARG A 42 -11.66 -18.95 -20.79
N GLU A 43 -12.28 -19.72 -21.68
CA GLU A 43 -12.14 -19.55 -23.12
C GLU A 43 -12.72 -18.21 -23.61
N ASN A 44 -13.85 -17.78 -23.04
CA ASN A 44 -14.52 -16.52 -23.34
C ASN A 44 -13.91 -15.29 -22.65
N SER A 45 -12.91 -15.47 -21.77
CA SER A 45 -12.25 -14.40 -21.03
C SER A 45 -10.77 -14.21 -21.44
N PRO A 46 -10.46 -13.96 -22.72
CA PRO A 46 -9.07 -13.76 -23.14
C PRO A 46 -8.48 -12.50 -22.49
N VAL A 47 -7.19 -12.51 -22.17
CA VAL A 47 -6.48 -11.38 -21.52
C VAL A 47 -6.65 -10.04 -22.26
N SER A 48 -6.92 -10.06 -23.57
CA SER A 48 -7.19 -8.86 -24.39
C SER A 48 -8.53 -8.18 -24.09
N SER A 49 -9.47 -8.82 -23.38
CA SER A 49 -10.82 -8.30 -23.13
C SER A 49 -10.91 -7.25 -22.00
N GLN A 50 -9.80 -6.92 -21.33
CA GLN A 50 -9.78 -5.93 -20.24
C GLN A 50 -10.17 -4.49 -20.67
N LEU A 51 -10.25 -4.23 -21.98
CA LEU A 51 -10.68 -2.95 -22.55
C LEU A 51 -12.17 -2.91 -22.91
N GLU A 52 -12.88 -4.04 -22.87
CA GLU A 52 -14.29 -4.14 -23.24
C GLU A 52 -15.17 -4.40 -22.01
N GLN A 53 -16.29 -3.68 -21.90
CA GLN A 53 -17.23 -3.89 -20.80
C GLN A 53 -18.09 -5.14 -21.06
N PRO A 54 -18.15 -6.11 -20.14
CA PRO A 54 -19.00 -7.29 -20.31
C PRO A 54 -20.49 -6.91 -20.30
N THR A 55 -21.28 -7.63 -21.10
CA THR A 55 -22.74 -7.41 -21.15
C THR A 55 -23.43 -7.75 -19.82
N LEU A 56 -24.62 -7.21 -19.61
CA LEU A 56 -25.41 -7.39 -18.38
C LEU A 56 -25.65 -8.86 -18.03
N ALA A 57 -25.98 -9.67 -19.03
CA ALA A 57 -26.25 -11.11 -18.86
C ALA A 57 -24.97 -11.86 -18.47
N THR A 58 -23.84 -11.55 -19.10
CA THR A 58 -22.53 -12.14 -18.79
C THR A 58 -22.12 -11.87 -17.34
N GLN A 59 -22.30 -10.65 -16.84
CA GLN A 59 -21.93 -10.28 -15.47
C GLN A 59 -22.70 -11.07 -14.40
N MET A 60 -24.00 -11.33 -14.62
CA MET A 60 -24.81 -12.10 -13.67
C MET A 60 -24.41 -13.57 -13.66
N THR A 61 -24.20 -14.17 -14.84
CA THR A 61 -23.74 -15.56 -14.97
C THR A 61 -22.37 -15.76 -14.33
N ASP A 62 -21.43 -14.85 -14.56
CA ASP A 62 -20.08 -14.91 -13.96
C ASP A 62 -20.11 -14.85 -12.43
N SER A 63 -21.01 -14.03 -11.86
CA SER A 63 -21.11 -13.87 -10.41
C SER A 63 -21.57 -15.16 -9.73
N GLN A 64 -22.58 -15.83 -10.30
CA GLN A 64 -23.08 -17.10 -9.76
C GLN A 64 -22.03 -18.21 -9.93
N LEU A 65 -21.37 -18.29 -11.09
CA LEU A 65 -20.30 -19.26 -11.35
C LEU A 65 -19.14 -19.09 -10.36
N ILE A 66 -18.72 -17.85 -10.06
CA ILE A 66 -17.69 -17.56 -9.05
C ILE A 66 -18.11 -18.07 -7.68
N ILE A 67 -19.36 -17.81 -7.27
CA ILE A 67 -19.89 -18.23 -5.96
C ILE A 67 -19.88 -19.77 -5.86
N ASP A 68 -20.43 -20.46 -6.85
CA ASP A 68 -20.54 -21.93 -6.85
C ASP A 68 -19.17 -22.61 -6.81
N LEU A 69 -18.22 -22.12 -7.63
CA LEU A 69 -16.83 -22.59 -7.61
C LEU A 69 -16.11 -22.29 -6.30
N SER A 70 -16.44 -21.19 -5.64
CA SER A 70 -15.76 -20.76 -4.41
C SER A 70 -15.97 -21.74 -3.25
N TYR A 71 -17.15 -22.37 -3.16
CA TYR A 71 -17.42 -23.37 -2.13
C TYR A 71 -16.56 -24.62 -2.32
N LEU A 72 -16.44 -25.12 -3.56
CA LEU A 72 -15.56 -26.27 -3.86
C LEU A 72 -14.09 -25.93 -3.63
N LEU A 73 -13.68 -24.68 -3.90
CA LEU A 73 -12.32 -24.22 -3.60
C LEU A 73 -12.03 -24.21 -2.09
N ASP A 74 -12.98 -23.77 -1.26
CA ASP A 74 -12.86 -23.78 0.22
C ASP A 74 -12.54 -25.19 0.73
N GLU A 75 -13.31 -26.19 0.29
CA GLU A 75 -13.12 -27.59 0.66
C GLU A 75 -11.84 -28.20 0.10
N PHE A 76 -11.49 -27.86 -1.14
CA PHE A 76 -10.27 -28.34 -1.77
C PHE A 76 -9.03 -27.84 -1.03
N ILE A 77 -8.98 -26.55 -0.68
CA ILE A 77 -7.88 -25.97 0.10
C ILE A 77 -7.82 -26.61 1.49
N ALA A 78 -8.97 -26.84 2.13
CA ALA A 78 -9.04 -27.53 3.43
C ALA A 78 -8.31 -28.87 3.39
N LYS A 79 -8.62 -29.69 2.37
CA LYS A 79 -8.01 -31.00 2.13
C LYS A 79 -6.52 -30.89 1.78
N LEU A 80 -6.16 -29.93 0.92
CA LEU A 80 -4.77 -29.73 0.49
C LEU A 80 -3.83 -29.51 1.68
N PHE A 81 -4.23 -28.66 2.63
CA PHE A 81 -3.47 -28.32 3.83
C PHE A 81 -3.75 -29.23 5.03
N ASN A 82 -4.73 -30.14 4.92
CA ASN A 82 -5.16 -31.05 5.99
C ASN A 82 -5.64 -30.28 7.24
N ILE A 83 -6.57 -29.34 7.03
CA ILE A 83 -7.15 -28.44 8.03
C ILE A 83 -8.69 -28.46 8.01
N GLU A 84 -9.29 -29.56 7.54
CA GLU A 84 -10.74 -29.71 7.42
C GLU A 84 -11.45 -29.49 8.76
N LYS A 85 -10.87 -30.00 9.84
CA LYS A 85 -11.40 -29.85 11.21
C LYS A 85 -11.44 -28.38 11.65
N GLU A 86 -10.37 -27.65 11.44
CA GLU A 86 -10.25 -26.24 11.84
C GLU A 86 -11.23 -25.36 11.06
N ILE A 87 -11.46 -25.66 9.78
CA ILE A 87 -12.45 -24.98 8.95
C ILE A 87 -13.87 -25.31 9.40
N GLU A 88 -14.18 -26.57 9.73
CA GLU A 88 -15.48 -26.94 10.29
C GLU A 88 -15.75 -26.24 11.63
N GLU A 89 -14.75 -26.14 12.51
CA GLU A 89 -14.84 -25.39 13.76
C GLU A 89 -15.09 -23.90 13.53
N LEU A 90 -14.40 -23.29 12.56
CA LEU A 90 -14.63 -21.90 12.17
C LEU A 90 -16.04 -21.71 11.60
N ARG A 91 -16.50 -22.60 10.72
CA ARG A 91 -17.85 -22.57 10.13
C ARG A 91 -18.92 -22.71 11.21
N LYS A 92 -18.71 -23.58 12.21
CA LYS A 92 -19.60 -23.70 13.38
C LYS A 92 -19.68 -22.40 14.17
N LYS A 93 -18.55 -21.74 14.44
CA LYS A 93 -18.52 -20.42 15.11
C LYS A 93 -19.28 -19.35 14.34
N HIS A 94 -19.25 -19.38 13.00
CA HIS A 94 -20.05 -18.45 12.18
C HIS A 94 -21.55 -18.78 12.30
N ASN A 95 -21.91 -20.06 12.16
CA ASN A 95 -23.29 -20.53 12.26
C ASN A 95 -23.93 -20.27 13.64
N ASP A 96 -23.14 -20.20 14.71
CA ASP A 96 -23.62 -19.82 16.04
C ASP A 96 -24.30 -18.44 16.07
N PHE A 97 -23.97 -17.54 15.14
CA PHE A 97 -24.62 -16.24 15.03
C PHE A 97 -25.76 -16.19 14.00
N ALA A 98 -25.93 -17.20 13.14
CA ALA A 98 -26.89 -17.16 12.03
C ALA A 98 -28.33 -16.93 12.50
N VAL A 99 -28.73 -17.59 13.59
CA VAL A 99 -30.05 -17.42 14.21
C VAL A 99 -30.26 -16.02 14.79
N ILE A 100 -29.20 -15.41 15.34
CA ILE A 100 -29.24 -14.04 15.88
C ILE A 100 -29.56 -13.07 14.74
N TYR A 101 -28.88 -13.18 13.60
CA TYR A 101 -29.13 -12.29 12.46
C TYR A 101 -30.46 -12.55 11.76
N LYS A 102 -30.89 -13.81 11.68
CA LYS A 102 -32.25 -14.17 11.22
C LYS A 102 -33.32 -13.49 12.09
N CYS A 103 -33.19 -13.61 13.42
CA CYS A 103 -34.07 -12.96 14.39
C CYS A 103 -34.02 -11.44 14.28
N LYS A 104 -32.83 -10.84 14.20
CA LYS A 104 -32.63 -9.40 14.02
C LYS A 104 -33.38 -8.87 12.79
N ARG A 105 -33.27 -9.57 11.65
CA ARG A 105 -33.89 -9.13 10.40
C ARG A 105 -35.40 -9.36 10.36
N LEU A 106 -35.85 -10.57 10.69
CA LEU A 106 -37.25 -10.97 10.50
C LEU A 106 -38.14 -10.53 11.66
N PHE A 107 -37.64 -10.63 12.89
CA PHE A 107 -38.42 -10.33 14.08
C PHE A 107 -38.17 -8.89 14.57
N VAL A 108 -36.93 -8.53 14.90
CA VAL A 108 -36.61 -7.22 15.50
C VAL A 108 -36.98 -6.08 14.55
N GLN A 109 -36.40 -6.07 13.34
CA GLN A 109 -36.57 -4.96 12.39
C GLN A 109 -37.93 -4.96 11.68
N ARG A 110 -38.42 -6.13 11.26
CA ARG A 110 -39.62 -6.22 10.41
C ARG A 110 -40.92 -6.40 11.18
N TYR A 111 -40.89 -6.84 12.44
CA TYR A 111 -42.07 -7.08 13.25
C TYR A 111 -42.09 -6.18 14.51
N ALA A 112 -41.17 -6.40 15.45
CA ALA A 112 -41.19 -5.75 16.76
C ALA A 112 -41.13 -4.21 16.67
N LEU A 113 -40.12 -3.67 15.98
CA LEU A 113 -39.93 -2.20 15.88
C LEU A 113 -40.96 -1.51 14.98
N LYS A 114 -41.65 -2.26 14.10
CA LYS A 114 -42.78 -1.71 13.33
C LYS A 114 -44.06 -1.66 14.15
N LYS A 115 -44.26 -2.64 15.03
CA LYS A 115 -45.46 -2.75 15.87
C LYS A 115 -45.39 -1.84 17.09
N TYR A 116 -44.23 -1.77 17.74
CA TYR A 116 -44.00 -0.99 18.96
C TYR A 116 -43.01 0.14 18.67
N THR A 117 -43.51 1.22 18.07
CA THR A 117 -42.72 2.42 17.72
C THR A 117 -42.49 3.33 18.93
N ASP A 118 -43.50 3.43 19.79
CA ASP A 118 -43.42 4.11 21.08
C ASP A 118 -43.26 3.08 22.21
N ILE A 119 -42.27 3.31 23.08
CA ILE A 119 -41.97 2.44 24.21
C ILE A 119 -42.48 3.01 25.54
N ALA A 120 -43.01 4.24 25.55
CA ALA A 120 -43.44 4.92 26.78
C ALA A 120 -44.56 4.18 27.52
N ASN A 121 -45.38 3.42 26.77
CA ASN A 121 -46.50 2.66 27.31
C ASN A 121 -46.17 1.18 27.59
N ILE A 122 -44.90 0.76 27.45
CA ILE A 122 -44.49 -0.62 27.73
C ILE A 122 -44.16 -0.74 29.22
N ASP A 123 -44.98 -1.48 29.96
CA ASP A 123 -44.65 -1.91 31.32
C ASP A 123 -43.58 -3.02 31.25
N ILE A 124 -42.31 -2.60 31.31
CA ILE A 124 -41.18 -3.51 31.15
C ILE A 124 -41.08 -4.54 32.28
N ASP A 125 -41.52 -4.20 33.49
CA ASP A 125 -41.47 -5.12 34.64
C ASP A 125 -42.51 -6.22 34.47
N TYR A 126 -43.73 -5.87 34.05
CA TYR A 126 -44.75 -6.84 33.66
C TYR A 126 -44.29 -7.74 32.52
N VAL A 127 -43.78 -7.15 31.43
CA VAL A 127 -43.32 -7.88 30.24
C VAL A 127 -42.19 -8.84 30.60
N THR A 128 -41.20 -8.38 31.36
CA THR A 128 -40.04 -9.19 31.76
C THR A 128 -40.46 -10.33 32.67
N ASN A 129 -41.32 -10.08 33.67
CA ASN A 129 -41.82 -11.12 34.58
C ASN A 129 -42.66 -12.18 33.86
N ARG A 130 -43.49 -11.75 32.89
CA ARG A 130 -44.34 -12.67 32.11
C ARG A 130 -43.50 -13.49 31.14
N LEU A 131 -42.55 -12.86 30.45
CA LEU A 131 -41.65 -13.52 29.50
C LEU A 131 -40.72 -14.52 30.20
N ASN A 132 -40.27 -14.23 31.42
CA ASN A 132 -39.50 -15.15 32.27
C ASN A 132 -40.22 -16.47 32.60
N ARG A 133 -41.56 -16.54 32.49
CA ARG A 133 -42.31 -17.79 32.65
C ARG A 133 -42.17 -18.73 31.44
N PHE A 134 -41.78 -18.20 30.29
CA PHE A 134 -41.62 -18.93 29.03
C PHE A 134 -40.15 -19.12 28.65
N LEU A 135 -39.30 -18.15 28.98
CA LEU A 135 -37.87 -18.14 28.68
C LEU A 135 -37.10 -17.36 29.74
N THR A 136 -36.09 -17.98 30.35
CA THR A 136 -35.20 -17.28 31.29
C THR A 136 -34.42 -16.16 30.57
N LEU A 137 -34.66 -14.90 30.95
CA LEU A 137 -34.06 -13.73 30.27
C LEU A 137 -32.59 -13.45 30.64
N SER A 138 -32.02 -14.23 31.57
CA SER A 138 -30.57 -14.26 31.84
C SER A 138 -29.78 -15.16 30.88
N THR A 139 -30.42 -15.70 29.84
CA THR A 139 -29.79 -16.54 28.81
C THR A 139 -28.97 -15.72 27.79
N THR A 140 -28.20 -16.42 26.95
CA THR A 140 -27.44 -15.80 25.87
C THR A 140 -28.36 -15.28 24.75
N GLU A 141 -27.89 -14.29 23.97
CA GLU A 141 -28.67 -13.77 22.84
C GLU A 141 -29.02 -14.82 21.80
N LYS A 142 -28.17 -15.83 21.65
CA LYS A 142 -28.41 -16.97 20.79
C LYS A 142 -29.67 -17.73 21.24
N SER A 143 -29.72 -18.15 22.51
CA SER A 143 -30.88 -18.89 23.05
C SER A 143 -32.16 -18.06 22.99
N PHE A 144 -32.07 -16.76 23.27
CA PHE A 144 -33.20 -15.84 23.10
C PHE A 144 -33.67 -15.79 21.63
N ALA A 145 -32.75 -15.64 20.68
CA ALA A 145 -33.07 -15.61 19.26
C ALA A 145 -33.67 -16.93 18.76
N GLU A 146 -33.14 -18.07 19.20
CA GLU A 146 -33.65 -19.42 18.87
C GLU A 146 -35.09 -19.57 19.34
N GLN A 147 -35.37 -19.24 20.59
CA GLN A 147 -36.71 -19.35 21.16
C GLN A 147 -37.72 -18.41 20.48
N VAL A 148 -37.33 -17.15 20.27
CA VAL A 148 -38.20 -16.17 19.58
C VAL A 148 -38.47 -16.60 18.14
N MET A 149 -37.48 -17.12 17.43
CA MET A 149 -37.67 -17.61 16.07
C MET A 149 -38.57 -18.86 16.02
N HIS A 150 -38.44 -19.77 17.00
CA HIS A 150 -39.33 -20.92 17.12
C HIS A 150 -40.79 -20.49 17.30
N TRP A 151 -41.07 -19.57 18.23
CA TRP A 151 -42.41 -19.00 18.41
C TRP A 151 -42.89 -18.29 17.13
N PHE A 152 -42.01 -17.55 16.46
CA PHE A 152 -42.37 -16.78 15.27
C PHE A 152 -42.63 -17.63 14.02
N GLU A 153 -42.14 -18.86 13.98
CA GLU A 153 -42.44 -19.84 12.93
C GLU A 153 -43.85 -20.47 13.13
N ASP A 154 -44.32 -20.59 14.38
CA ASP A 154 -45.67 -21.04 14.74
C ASP A 154 -46.50 -19.94 15.44
N LYS A 155 -46.82 -18.89 14.67
CA LYS A 155 -47.51 -17.70 15.19
C LYS A 155 -48.91 -17.94 15.70
N GLU A 156 -49.56 -19.03 15.27
CA GLU A 156 -50.94 -19.29 15.64
C GLU A 156 -51.05 -19.74 17.09
N HIS A 157 -50.09 -20.54 17.56
CA HIS A 157 -50.05 -21.09 18.90
C HIS A 157 -49.28 -20.23 19.91
N HIS A 158 -48.39 -19.33 19.46
CA HIS A 158 -47.50 -18.54 20.33
C HIS A 158 -47.75 -17.03 20.31
N LYS A 159 -49.02 -16.60 20.22
CA LYS A 159 -49.36 -15.17 20.12
C LYS A 159 -48.90 -14.38 21.35
N GLU A 160 -49.13 -14.88 22.56
CA GLU A 160 -48.77 -14.16 23.79
C GLU A 160 -47.25 -13.94 23.89
N GLU A 161 -46.47 -14.98 23.62
CA GLU A 161 -45.02 -14.99 23.69
C GLU A 161 -44.39 -14.05 22.66
N ILE A 162 -44.92 -14.03 21.42
CA ILE A 162 -44.50 -13.12 20.37
C ILE A 162 -44.72 -11.65 20.77
N GLU A 163 -45.88 -11.31 21.32
CA GLU A 163 -46.18 -9.93 21.73
C GLU A 163 -45.27 -9.47 22.88
N LEU A 164 -45.06 -10.33 23.87
CA LEU A 164 -44.15 -10.04 24.99
C LEU A 164 -42.70 -9.88 24.52
N ALA A 165 -42.22 -10.77 23.65
CA ALA A 165 -40.88 -10.69 23.07
C ALA A 165 -40.70 -9.42 22.22
N ALA A 166 -41.72 -9.03 21.45
CA ALA A 166 -41.69 -7.82 20.63
C ALA A 166 -41.62 -6.54 21.48
N GLN A 167 -42.38 -6.45 22.57
CA GLN A 167 -42.32 -5.34 23.53
C GLN A 167 -40.96 -5.26 24.23
N TYR A 168 -40.47 -6.40 24.72
CA TYR A 168 -39.16 -6.48 25.37
C TYR A 168 -38.04 -6.04 24.42
N ILE A 169 -38.07 -6.47 23.16
CA ILE A 169 -37.10 -6.06 22.12
C ILE A 169 -37.18 -4.57 21.83
N ALA A 170 -38.38 -4.02 21.63
CA ALA A 170 -38.54 -2.60 21.33
C ALA A 170 -37.96 -1.73 22.45
N TRP A 171 -38.17 -2.14 23.71
CA TRP A 171 -37.56 -1.49 24.87
C TRP A 171 -36.03 -1.68 24.92
N ARG A 172 -35.52 -2.90 24.71
CA ARG A 172 -34.08 -3.21 24.73
C ARG A 172 -33.32 -2.42 23.67
N VAL A 173 -33.83 -2.32 22.45
CA VAL A 173 -33.16 -1.60 21.35
C VAL A 173 -32.91 -0.13 21.70
N LYS A 174 -33.81 0.51 22.47
CA LYS A 174 -33.64 1.90 22.91
C LYS A 174 -32.75 2.06 24.16
N ASN A 175 -32.65 1.04 25.02
CA ASN A 175 -32.03 1.18 26.36
C ASN A 175 -30.75 0.35 26.56
N LYS A 176 -30.50 -0.71 25.79
CA LYS A 176 -29.33 -1.59 25.94
C LYS A 176 -28.88 -2.17 24.60
N GLN A 177 -27.70 -1.76 24.15
CA GLN A 177 -27.16 -2.15 22.85
C GLN A 177 -26.37 -3.46 22.93
N SER A 178 -26.61 -4.32 21.95
CA SER A 178 -25.89 -5.58 21.72
C SER A 178 -26.07 -6.02 20.27
N ILE A 179 -25.64 -7.22 19.88
CA ILE A 179 -25.75 -7.67 18.48
C ILE A 179 -27.22 -7.77 18.07
N LEU A 180 -28.05 -8.48 18.85
CA LEU A 180 -29.48 -8.63 18.54
C LEU A 180 -30.28 -7.34 18.73
N PHE A 181 -29.94 -6.54 19.74
CA PHE A 181 -30.68 -5.35 20.14
C PHE A 181 -30.07 -4.03 19.60
N SER A 182 -29.17 -4.09 18.62
CA SER A 182 -28.69 -2.89 17.91
C SER A 182 -29.40 -2.72 16.58
N ILE A 183 -29.60 -1.48 16.16
CA ILE A 183 -30.09 -1.17 14.81
C ILE A 183 -29.21 -0.10 14.17
N TYR A 184 -29.11 -0.17 12.85
CA TYR A 184 -28.44 0.85 12.06
C TYR A 184 -29.20 2.16 12.15
N ARG A 185 -28.47 3.23 12.45
CA ARG A 185 -29.04 4.56 12.70
C ARG A 185 -29.25 5.30 11.38
N LYS A 186 -30.16 6.27 11.39
CA LYS A 186 -30.25 7.25 10.30
C LYS A 186 -28.99 8.12 10.34
N THR A 187 -28.45 8.42 9.16
CA THR A 187 -27.27 9.27 9.05
C THR A 187 -27.69 10.73 9.10
N ASP A 188 -27.16 11.48 10.06
CA ASP A 188 -27.22 12.94 10.09
C ASP A 188 -25.87 13.49 9.61
N TYR A 189 -25.84 14.02 8.39
CA TYR A 189 -24.61 14.55 7.80
C TYR A 189 -24.16 15.87 8.43
N GLU A 190 -25.05 16.57 9.13
CA GLU A 190 -24.70 17.77 9.88
C GLU A 190 -24.02 17.42 11.21
N ASN A 191 -24.29 16.22 11.76
CA ASN A 191 -23.80 15.76 13.06
C ASN A 191 -23.27 14.32 13.00
N LEU A 192 -22.22 14.07 12.20
CA LEU A 192 -21.63 12.73 12.05
C LEU A 192 -20.87 12.26 13.29
N ILE A 193 -20.44 13.18 14.14
CA ILE A 193 -19.64 12.93 15.34
C ILE A 193 -20.18 13.76 16.50
N SER A 194 -19.87 13.36 17.72
CA SER A 194 -20.31 14.05 18.94
C SER A 194 -19.14 14.77 19.59
N PHE A 195 -19.29 16.08 19.82
CA PHE A 195 -18.31 16.90 20.50
C PHE A 195 -18.98 17.92 21.43
N SER A 196 -18.20 18.52 22.31
CA SER A 196 -18.57 19.61 23.19
C SER A 196 -17.57 20.75 23.06
N GLN A 197 -17.95 21.94 23.52
CA GLN A 197 -17.13 23.14 23.49
C GLN A 197 -16.71 23.54 24.90
N LYS A 198 -15.49 24.03 25.04
CA LYS A 198 -15.00 24.71 26.26
C LYS A 198 -13.90 25.69 25.88
N GLU A 199 -13.54 26.57 26.80
CA GLU A 199 -12.39 27.45 26.63
C GLU A 199 -11.12 26.80 27.21
N VAL A 200 -10.02 26.82 26.44
CA VAL A 200 -8.68 26.40 26.86
C VAL A 200 -7.69 27.42 26.34
N ASP A 201 -6.88 28.02 27.23
CA ASP A 201 -5.91 29.07 26.89
C ASP A 201 -6.54 30.24 26.11
N GLU A 202 -7.67 30.77 26.57
CA GLU A 202 -8.42 31.91 25.98
C GLU A 202 -9.00 31.65 24.57
N VAL A 203 -8.96 30.38 24.12
CA VAL A 203 -9.47 29.94 22.82
C VAL A 203 -10.55 28.87 23.00
N GLU A 204 -11.63 28.98 22.23
CA GLU A 204 -12.67 27.96 22.20
C GLU A 204 -12.14 26.71 21.49
N VAL A 205 -12.30 25.55 22.14
CA VAL A 205 -11.89 24.25 21.61
C VAL A 205 -13.07 23.28 21.57
N LEU A 206 -13.09 22.46 20.52
CA LEU A 206 -13.92 21.26 20.45
C LEU A 206 -13.20 20.09 21.12
N TYR A 207 -13.93 19.29 21.88
CA TYR A 207 -13.43 18.09 22.55
C TYR A 207 -14.51 17.01 22.66
N SER A 208 -14.12 15.79 23.01
CA SER A 208 -15.05 14.68 23.29
C SER A 208 -15.28 14.51 24.79
N ASN A 209 -16.53 14.23 25.19
CA ASN A 209 -16.84 13.78 26.56
C ASN A 209 -16.45 12.31 26.78
N GLU A 210 -16.34 11.53 25.70
CA GLU A 210 -15.79 10.17 25.76
C GLU A 210 -14.27 10.25 25.80
N VAL A 211 -13.66 9.58 26.78
CA VAL A 211 -12.21 9.56 26.96
C VAL A 211 -11.66 8.18 26.64
N LYS A 212 -10.69 8.11 25.72
CA LYS A 212 -9.88 6.94 25.38
C LYS A 212 -8.44 7.23 25.76
N ARG A 213 -7.97 6.63 26.86
CA ARG A 213 -6.59 6.82 27.31
C ARG A 213 -5.64 5.96 26.47
N ARG A 214 -4.79 6.62 25.68
CA ARG A 214 -3.71 6.00 24.91
C ARG A 214 -2.38 6.24 25.60
N TYR A 215 -1.55 5.19 25.69
CA TYR A 215 -0.16 5.29 26.13
C TYR A 215 0.70 4.42 25.23
N GLY A 216 1.69 5.03 24.55
CA GLY A 216 2.57 4.35 23.60
C GLY A 216 1.98 4.16 22.18
N PHE A 217 2.51 3.15 21.48
CA PHE A 217 2.40 3.00 20.02
C PHE A 217 1.85 1.65 19.55
N ASP A 218 1.28 0.84 20.45
CA ASP A 218 0.55 -0.36 20.06
C ASP A 218 -0.76 -0.02 19.34
N LEU A 219 -1.35 -1.02 18.69
CA LEU A 219 -2.55 -0.87 17.88
C LEU A 219 -3.70 -0.26 18.70
N THR A 220 -4.16 0.94 18.30
CA THR A 220 -5.22 1.68 19.01
C THR A 220 -6.62 1.19 18.64
N SER A 221 -6.76 0.57 17.47
CA SER A 221 -7.99 -0.04 17.03
C SER A 221 -8.11 -1.47 17.58
N LYS A 222 -9.29 -1.82 18.10
CA LYS A 222 -9.58 -3.21 18.46
C LYS A 222 -9.59 -4.06 17.18
N LYS A 223 -9.00 -5.26 17.23
CA LYS A 223 -9.14 -6.26 16.17
C LYS A 223 -10.62 -6.45 15.83
N VAL A 224 -10.92 -6.60 14.55
CA VAL A 224 -12.30 -6.76 14.10
C VAL A 224 -12.87 -8.06 14.68
N SER A 225 -13.95 -7.93 15.45
CA SER A 225 -14.64 -9.08 16.01
C SER A 225 -15.49 -9.79 14.95
N LEU A 226 -15.66 -11.10 15.10
CA LEU A 226 -16.42 -11.91 14.15
C LEU A 226 -17.87 -11.47 14.08
N ASP A 227 -18.48 -11.16 15.23
CA ASP A 227 -19.85 -10.68 15.32
C ASP A 227 -20.04 -9.37 14.54
N LYS A 228 -19.15 -8.38 14.71
CA LYS A 228 -19.27 -7.10 13.99
C LYS A 228 -19.18 -7.28 12.47
N ALA A 229 -18.30 -8.17 12.00
CA ALA A 229 -18.19 -8.48 10.58
C ALA A 229 -19.42 -9.20 10.04
N LEU A 230 -19.93 -10.21 10.77
CA LEU A 230 -21.12 -10.95 10.35
C LEU A 230 -22.38 -10.08 10.37
N ASP A 231 -22.52 -9.16 11.34
CA ASP A 231 -23.62 -8.20 11.36
C ASP A 231 -23.66 -7.37 10.07
N ASN A 232 -22.51 -6.88 9.61
CA ASN A 232 -22.40 -6.14 8.36
C ASN A 232 -22.61 -7.03 7.12
N ALA A 233 -22.11 -8.27 7.13
CA ALA A 233 -22.31 -9.22 6.04
C ALA A 233 -23.80 -9.56 5.86
N HIS A 234 -24.53 -9.82 6.95
CA HIS A 234 -25.98 -10.10 6.92
C HIS A 234 -26.86 -8.87 6.71
N TYR A 235 -26.36 -7.67 7.04
CA TYR A 235 -27.03 -6.41 6.72
C TYR A 235 -26.95 -6.06 5.22
N CYS A 236 -25.92 -6.54 4.53
CA CYS A 236 -25.82 -6.45 3.08
C CYS A 236 -27.02 -7.12 2.40
N ILE A 237 -27.56 -6.48 1.36
CA ILE A 237 -28.70 -7.01 0.59
C ILE A 237 -28.27 -7.83 -0.64
N PHE A 238 -26.96 -8.04 -0.80
CA PHE A 238 -26.36 -8.79 -1.91
C PHE A 238 -26.77 -8.24 -3.29
N CYS A 239 -26.46 -6.96 -3.52
CA CYS A 239 -26.87 -6.20 -4.71
C CYS A 239 -26.45 -6.80 -6.08
N HIS A 240 -25.44 -7.71 -6.13
CA HIS A 240 -25.08 -8.39 -7.38
C HIS A 240 -26.27 -9.15 -7.99
N LYS A 241 -27.19 -9.68 -7.15
CA LYS A 241 -28.40 -10.39 -7.60
C LYS A 241 -29.35 -9.53 -8.44
N GLN A 242 -29.20 -8.21 -8.36
CA GLN A 242 -30.00 -7.23 -9.10
C GLN A 242 -29.13 -6.38 -10.05
N ASN A 243 -27.83 -6.70 -10.17
CA ASN A 243 -26.83 -5.90 -10.87
C ASN A 243 -26.80 -4.41 -10.48
N LYS A 244 -26.93 -4.13 -9.18
CA LYS A 244 -26.95 -2.79 -8.58
C LYS A 244 -25.89 -2.62 -7.49
N ASP A 245 -24.74 -3.26 -7.69
CA ASP A 245 -23.58 -3.31 -6.78
C ASP A 245 -22.81 -1.98 -6.73
N SER A 246 -23.51 -0.93 -6.29
CA SER A 246 -23.00 0.44 -6.14
C SER A 246 -21.76 0.57 -5.25
N CYS A 247 -21.60 -0.29 -4.26
CA CYS A 247 -20.38 -0.35 -3.45
C CYS A 247 -19.12 -0.76 -4.24
N SER A 248 -19.27 -1.45 -5.38
CA SER A 248 -18.18 -1.80 -6.29
C SER A 248 -18.10 -0.86 -7.50
N LYS A 249 -19.22 -0.72 -8.22
CA LYS A 249 -19.30 0.01 -9.50
C LYS A 249 -19.54 1.53 -9.36
N GLY A 250 -19.93 1.98 -8.17
CA GLY A 250 -20.33 3.35 -7.91
C GLY A 250 -21.82 3.60 -8.12
N LEU A 251 -22.28 4.79 -7.71
CA LEU A 251 -23.67 5.20 -7.81
C LEU A 251 -23.81 6.25 -8.92
N ILE A 252 -24.53 5.91 -9.98
CA ILE A 252 -24.63 6.71 -11.22
C ILE A 252 -26.02 7.36 -11.32
N ASN A 253 -26.09 8.60 -11.82
CA ASN A 253 -27.33 9.31 -12.14
C ASN A 253 -27.85 8.92 -13.55
N ASN A 254 -29.10 9.27 -13.87
CA ASN A 254 -29.71 9.00 -15.19
C ASN A 254 -28.93 9.55 -16.41
N GLY A 255 -27.96 10.45 -16.20
CA GLY A 255 -27.08 11.01 -17.23
C GLY A 255 -25.65 10.43 -17.27
N ASN A 256 -25.43 9.20 -16.77
CA ASN A 256 -24.14 8.51 -16.74
C ASN A 256 -23.00 9.18 -15.92
N ALA A 257 -23.31 10.21 -15.13
CA ALA A 257 -22.37 10.82 -14.18
C ALA A 257 -22.51 10.22 -12.77
N PHE A 258 -21.40 10.12 -12.03
CA PHE A 258 -21.43 9.68 -10.63
C PHE A 258 -22.21 10.68 -9.77
N LYS A 259 -23.05 10.16 -8.86
CA LYS A 259 -23.77 10.97 -7.89
C LYS A 259 -22.79 11.55 -6.86
N LYS A 260 -23.13 12.72 -6.31
CA LYS A 260 -22.45 13.33 -5.17
C LYS A 260 -23.23 13.09 -3.88
N SER A 261 -22.53 12.78 -2.80
CA SER A 261 -23.09 12.69 -1.44
C SER A 261 -23.50 14.07 -0.92
N PRO A 262 -24.26 14.15 0.20
CA PRO A 262 -24.52 15.43 0.87
C PRO A 262 -23.25 16.19 1.28
N LEU A 263 -22.15 15.46 1.54
CA LEU A 263 -20.83 16.03 1.82
C LEU A 263 -20.03 16.43 0.56
N LYS A 264 -20.68 16.43 -0.62
CA LYS A 264 -20.13 16.80 -1.94
C LYS A 264 -19.03 15.86 -2.46
N VAL A 265 -18.98 14.61 -1.96
CA VAL A 265 -18.03 13.58 -2.41
C VAL A 265 -18.64 12.77 -3.55
N GLU A 266 -17.89 12.54 -4.63
CA GLU A 266 -18.33 11.67 -5.74
C GLU A 266 -18.34 10.20 -5.34
N LEU A 267 -19.41 9.49 -5.69
CA LEU A 267 -19.69 8.14 -5.22
C LEU A 267 -19.23 7.08 -6.22
N HIS A 268 -17.91 6.89 -6.36
CA HIS A 268 -17.31 5.95 -7.33
C HIS A 268 -17.38 4.46 -6.97
N GLY A 269 -17.66 4.11 -5.72
CA GLY A 269 -17.53 2.74 -5.22
C GLY A 269 -16.06 2.33 -5.07
N CYS A 270 -15.81 1.05 -4.80
CA CYS A 270 -14.46 0.52 -4.62
C CYS A 270 -13.60 0.79 -5.87
N PRO A 271 -12.49 1.54 -5.78
CA PRO A 271 -11.61 1.81 -6.92
C PRO A 271 -11.06 0.54 -7.59
N LEU A 272 -10.91 -0.55 -6.81
CA LEU A 272 -10.47 -1.85 -7.31
C LEU A 272 -11.60 -2.66 -7.97
N GLU A 273 -12.86 -2.21 -7.97
CA GLU A 273 -14.00 -2.97 -8.54
C GLU A 273 -14.23 -4.32 -7.87
N GLN A 274 -13.84 -4.44 -6.60
CA GLN A 274 -13.95 -5.67 -5.84
C GLN A 274 -15.37 -6.23 -5.79
N LYS A 275 -15.50 -7.54 -5.94
CA LYS A 275 -16.75 -8.34 -5.83
C LYS A 275 -17.27 -8.41 -4.38
N ILE A 276 -17.60 -7.25 -3.82
CA ILE A 276 -18.01 -7.06 -2.42
C ILE A 276 -19.29 -7.82 -2.09
N SER A 277 -20.26 -7.81 -2.99
CA SER A 277 -21.58 -8.37 -2.75
C SER A 277 -21.53 -9.90 -2.69
N GLU A 278 -20.71 -10.50 -3.53
CA GLU A 278 -20.39 -11.92 -3.62
C GLU A 278 -19.58 -12.35 -2.40
N MET A 279 -18.52 -11.59 -2.05
CA MET A 279 -17.74 -11.80 -0.82
C MET A 279 -18.64 -11.79 0.42
N ASN A 280 -19.51 -10.78 0.57
CA ASN A 280 -20.38 -10.67 1.75
C ASN A 280 -21.37 -11.83 1.85
N LEU A 281 -21.89 -12.32 0.72
CA LEU A 281 -22.80 -13.46 0.68
C LEU A 281 -22.10 -14.71 1.22
N VAL A 282 -20.98 -15.07 0.61
CA VAL A 282 -20.20 -16.26 0.95
C VAL A 282 -19.65 -16.16 2.39
N LYS A 283 -19.30 -14.95 2.84
CA LYS A 283 -18.88 -14.69 4.23
C LYS A 283 -20.01 -14.94 5.21
N SER A 284 -21.23 -14.51 4.87
CA SER A 284 -22.42 -14.69 5.72
C SER A 284 -22.83 -16.16 5.88
N GLU A 285 -22.31 -17.04 5.04
CA GLU A 285 -22.56 -18.50 5.04
C GLU A 285 -21.43 -19.29 5.70
N GLY A 286 -20.36 -18.63 6.16
CA GLY A 286 -19.28 -19.25 6.93
C GLY A 286 -18.09 -19.77 6.12
N TYR A 287 -18.01 -19.49 4.82
CA TYR A 287 -16.91 -19.96 3.96
C TYR A 287 -15.80 -18.91 3.85
N SER A 288 -14.85 -18.94 4.78
CA SER A 288 -13.84 -17.87 4.91
C SER A 288 -12.75 -17.92 3.83
N ILE A 289 -12.32 -19.10 3.37
CA ILE A 289 -11.31 -19.21 2.29
C ILE A 289 -11.96 -18.85 0.96
N ALA A 290 -13.18 -19.32 0.69
CA ALA A 290 -13.97 -18.91 -0.47
C ALA A 290 -14.13 -17.39 -0.54
N SER A 291 -14.53 -16.76 0.58
CA SER A 291 -14.70 -15.31 0.67
C SER A 291 -13.39 -14.57 0.35
N LEU A 292 -12.26 -15.04 0.90
CA LEU A 292 -10.94 -14.46 0.61
C LEU A 292 -10.57 -14.64 -0.86
N ALA A 293 -10.82 -15.82 -1.46
CA ALA A 293 -10.54 -16.07 -2.86
C ALA A 293 -11.34 -15.11 -3.78
N ILE A 294 -12.58 -14.77 -3.42
CA ILE A 294 -13.40 -13.78 -4.14
C ILE A 294 -12.80 -12.38 -4.03
N VAL A 295 -12.37 -11.95 -2.83
CA VAL A 295 -11.65 -10.67 -2.64
C VAL A 295 -10.44 -10.57 -3.58
N MET A 296 -9.68 -11.65 -3.65
CA MET A 296 -8.40 -11.71 -4.35
C MET A 296 -8.51 -11.77 -5.88
N ILE A 297 -9.72 -11.88 -6.43
CA ILE A 297 -9.94 -11.72 -7.88
C ILE A 297 -9.48 -10.31 -8.30
N ASP A 298 -9.88 -9.30 -7.52
CA ASP A 298 -9.64 -7.89 -7.80
C ASP A 298 -8.53 -7.29 -6.92
N ASN A 299 -8.33 -7.84 -5.73
CA ASN A 299 -7.43 -7.31 -4.70
C ASN A 299 -6.54 -8.44 -4.10
N PRO A 300 -5.57 -8.98 -4.86
CA PRO A 300 -4.71 -10.06 -4.38
C PRO A 300 -3.84 -9.65 -3.18
N LEU A 301 -3.61 -8.35 -2.98
CA LEU A 301 -2.89 -7.79 -1.85
C LEU A 301 -3.81 -7.10 -0.83
N CYS A 302 -5.01 -7.66 -0.60
CA CYS A 302 -6.01 -7.12 0.34
C CYS A 302 -5.53 -6.91 1.79
N ALA A 303 -4.38 -7.47 2.17
CA ALA A 303 -3.68 -7.10 3.40
C ALA A 303 -3.41 -5.59 3.50
N ALA A 304 -3.29 -4.86 2.38
CA ALA A 304 -3.09 -3.41 2.36
C ALA A 304 -4.39 -2.58 2.48
N THR A 305 -5.57 -3.20 2.46
CA THR A 305 -6.87 -2.51 2.44
C THR A 305 -7.72 -2.91 3.65
N GLY A 306 -8.99 -2.51 3.66
CA GLY A 306 -9.93 -2.87 4.70
C GLY A 306 -10.02 -1.86 5.84
N ASN A 307 -10.37 -2.36 7.02
CA ASN A 307 -10.74 -1.58 8.20
C ASN A 307 -9.67 -0.52 8.53
N ARG A 308 -10.12 0.71 8.82
CA ARG A 308 -9.26 1.88 9.07
C ARG A 308 -8.46 2.39 7.87
N ILE A 309 -8.52 1.76 6.70
CA ILE A 309 -7.80 2.23 5.50
C ILE A 309 -8.74 2.71 4.40
N CYS A 310 -9.81 1.96 4.14
CA CYS A 310 -10.70 2.18 3.01
C CYS A 310 -12.09 2.66 3.45
N ASN A 311 -12.73 3.50 2.63
CA ASN A 311 -14.07 4.03 2.87
C ASN A 311 -14.91 4.24 1.59
N ASP A 312 -14.31 4.26 0.38
CA ASP A 312 -15.01 4.55 -0.87
C ASP A 312 -16.23 3.63 -1.11
N CYS A 313 -16.11 2.34 -0.78
CA CYS A 313 -17.19 1.36 -0.90
C CYS A 313 -18.37 1.64 0.05
N MET A 314 -18.10 2.12 1.26
CA MET A 314 -19.13 2.49 2.24
C MET A 314 -19.89 3.74 1.77
N ASN A 315 -19.17 4.74 1.28
CA ASN A 315 -19.75 5.99 0.80
C ASN A 315 -20.74 5.76 -0.36
N SER A 316 -20.44 4.80 -1.24
CA SER A 316 -21.29 4.44 -2.38
C SER A 316 -22.31 3.35 -2.10
N CYS A 317 -22.42 2.84 -0.88
CA CYS A 317 -23.42 1.83 -0.53
C CYS A 317 -24.83 2.32 -0.85
N ILE A 318 -25.75 1.44 -1.27
CA ILE A 318 -27.14 1.84 -1.58
C ILE A 318 -27.86 2.49 -0.39
N TYR A 319 -27.42 2.22 0.84
CA TYR A 319 -27.89 2.87 2.06
C TYR A 319 -27.32 4.30 2.16
N GLN A 320 -28.04 5.26 1.58
CA GLN A 320 -27.65 6.67 1.52
C GLN A 320 -28.35 7.57 2.56
N LYS A 321 -29.26 7.01 3.36
CA LYS A 321 -30.04 7.74 4.40
C LYS A 321 -29.91 7.12 5.79
N GLN A 322 -29.07 6.10 5.91
CA GLN A 322 -28.79 5.34 7.13
C GLN A 322 -27.37 4.81 7.04
N GLU A 323 -26.84 4.30 8.15
CA GLU A 323 -25.48 3.76 8.20
C GLU A 323 -25.25 2.73 7.08
N PRO A 324 -24.19 2.90 6.28
CA PRO A 324 -23.88 1.97 5.20
C PRO A 324 -23.33 0.66 5.74
N VAL A 325 -23.33 -0.38 4.91
CA VAL A 325 -22.59 -1.62 5.22
C VAL A 325 -21.11 -1.29 5.36
N ASN A 326 -20.50 -1.60 6.51
CA ASN A 326 -19.08 -1.44 6.75
C ASN A 326 -18.30 -2.59 6.09
N VAL A 327 -18.15 -2.49 4.77
CA VAL A 327 -17.41 -3.45 3.93
C VAL A 327 -15.95 -3.64 4.38
N PRO A 328 -15.19 -2.57 4.73
CA PRO A 328 -13.81 -2.70 5.20
C PRO A 328 -13.65 -3.63 6.41
N VAL A 329 -14.60 -3.61 7.35
CA VAL A 329 -14.64 -4.53 8.50
C VAL A 329 -14.82 -5.99 8.05
N VAL A 330 -15.69 -6.24 7.06
CA VAL A 330 -15.91 -7.59 6.53
C VAL A 330 -14.68 -8.10 5.79
N GLU A 331 -14.03 -7.25 4.98
CA GLU A 331 -12.79 -7.59 4.25
C GLU A 331 -11.66 -7.97 5.20
N THR A 332 -11.32 -7.10 6.16
CA THR A 332 -10.26 -7.36 7.14
C THR A 332 -10.54 -8.63 7.95
N ARG A 333 -11.78 -8.83 8.42
CA ARG A 333 -12.12 -10.04 9.16
C ARG A 333 -12.02 -11.30 8.32
N THR A 334 -12.30 -11.21 7.02
CA THR A 334 -12.16 -12.35 6.10
C THR A 334 -10.70 -12.77 5.96
N LEU A 335 -9.79 -11.81 5.79
CA LEU A 335 -8.36 -12.10 5.81
C LEU A 335 -7.91 -12.66 7.16
N ASP A 336 -8.29 -12.02 8.27
CA ASP A 336 -7.89 -12.44 9.62
C ASP A 336 -8.37 -13.85 9.98
N ASP A 337 -9.58 -14.22 9.56
CA ASP A 337 -10.11 -15.58 9.77
C ASP A 337 -9.23 -16.63 9.07
N VAL A 338 -8.77 -16.35 7.83
CA VAL A 338 -7.88 -17.26 7.11
C VAL A 338 -6.47 -17.25 7.71
N LEU A 339 -5.92 -16.08 8.05
CA LEU A 339 -4.60 -15.97 8.69
C LEU A 339 -4.52 -16.66 10.06
N SER A 340 -5.67 -16.82 10.73
CA SER A 340 -5.78 -17.51 12.02
C SER A 340 -5.91 -19.04 11.88
N LEU A 341 -6.10 -19.57 10.66
CA LEU A 341 -6.04 -21.01 10.41
C LEU A 341 -4.58 -21.49 10.37
N PRO A 342 -4.31 -22.77 10.68
CA PRO A 342 -3.02 -23.37 10.38
C PRO A 342 -2.71 -23.24 8.89
N TYR A 343 -1.49 -22.80 8.58
CA TYR A 343 -1.02 -22.46 7.24
C TYR A 343 -1.78 -21.30 6.57
N GLY A 344 -2.47 -20.45 7.35
CA GLY A 344 -3.26 -19.33 6.85
C GLY A 344 -2.49 -18.38 5.92
N PHE A 345 -1.24 -18.05 6.28
CA PHE A 345 -0.36 -17.28 5.41
C PHE A 345 -0.08 -18.02 4.09
N GLU A 346 0.17 -19.33 4.13
CA GLU A 346 0.48 -20.12 2.95
C GLU A 346 -0.73 -20.26 2.02
N ILE A 347 -1.94 -20.35 2.57
CA ILE A 347 -3.20 -20.30 1.83
C ILE A 347 -3.34 -18.96 1.12
N TYR A 348 -3.14 -17.86 1.84
CA TYR A 348 -3.19 -16.51 1.25
C TYR A 348 -2.10 -16.34 0.17
N SER A 349 -0.88 -16.79 0.45
CA SER A 349 0.25 -16.78 -0.48
C SER A 349 -0.03 -17.57 -1.75
N LEU A 350 -0.60 -18.76 -1.61
CA LEU A 350 -1.04 -19.60 -2.72
C LEU A 350 -2.08 -18.88 -3.56
N LEU A 351 -3.17 -18.38 -2.96
CA LEU A 351 -4.26 -17.70 -3.67
C LEU A 351 -3.79 -16.43 -4.40
N SER A 352 -2.72 -15.79 -3.95
CA SER A 352 -2.17 -14.60 -4.64
C SER A 352 -1.55 -14.96 -6.01
N ARG A 353 -1.16 -16.22 -6.20
CA ARG A 353 -0.51 -16.73 -7.43
C ARG A 353 -1.45 -17.61 -8.23
N TRP A 354 -2.18 -18.48 -7.53
CA TRP A 354 -3.14 -19.41 -8.10
C TRP A 354 -4.53 -19.15 -7.50
N ASN A 355 -5.39 -18.50 -8.27
CA ASN A 355 -6.79 -18.28 -7.89
C ASN A 355 -7.69 -18.75 -9.03
N PRO A 356 -8.30 -19.94 -8.94
CA PRO A 356 -9.08 -20.47 -10.05
C PRO A 356 -10.38 -19.70 -10.33
N LEU A 357 -10.80 -18.82 -9.41
CA LEU A 357 -11.95 -17.91 -9.58
C LEU A 357 -11.60 -16.68 -10.45
N ASN A 358 -10.32 -16.41 -10.68
CA ASN A 358 -9.88 -15.41 -11.65
C ASN A 358 -9.80 -16.05 -13.04
N PHE A 359 -10.89 -16.00 -13.81
CA PHE A 359 -10.96 -16.68 -15.11
C PHE A 359 -9.98 -16.14 -16.15
N GLN A 360 -9.61 -14.85 -16.06
CA GLN A 360 -8.65 -14.22 -16.98
C GLN A 360 -7.21 -14.62 -16.70
N ARG A 361 -6.86 -14.81 -15.43
CA ARG A 361 -5.48 -15.11 -14.99
C ARG A 361 -5.50 -16.00 -13.74
N PRO A 362 -5.88 -17.29 -13.89
CA PRO A 362 -5.95 -18.21 -12.75
C PRO A 362 -4.57 -18.66 -12.26
N LEU A 363 -3.54 -18.50 -13.10
CA LEU A 363 -2.16 -18.94 -12.88
C LEU A 363 -1.18 -17.85 -13.31
N PRO A 364 0.06 -17.86 -12.78
CA PRO A 364 1.14 -17.03 -13.30
C PRO A 364 1.51 -17.44 -14.73
N LYS A 365 1.79 -16.45 -15.58
CA LYS A 365 2.27 -16.67 -16.96
C LYS A 365 3.71 -17.17 -16.97
N GLU A 366 4.15 -17.65 -18.13
CA GLU A 366 5.54 -18.06 -18.34
C GLU A 366 6.49 -16.87 -18.29
N ASN A 367 7.73 -17.15 -17.91
CA ASN A 367 8.74 -16.10 -17.81
C ASN A 367 8.96 -15.45 -19.18
N THR A 368 8.81 -14.13 -19.26
CA THR A 368 8.92 -13.39 -20.52
C THR A 368 10.36 -12.95 -20.84
N GLY A 369 11.28 -13.10 -19.88
CA GLY A 369 12.65 -12.58 -19.94
C GLY A 369 12.74 -11.05 -19.92
N LYS A 370 11.65 -10.35 -19.56
CA LYS A 370 11.59 -8.87 -19.54
C LYS A 370 11.82 -8.35 -18.14
N ASN A 371 12.62 -7.30 -18.02
CA ASN A 371 13.03 -6.73 -16.74
C ASN A 371 12.35 -5.37 -16.52
N VAL A 372 11.63 -5.23 -15.41
CA VAL A 372 10.95 -3.99 -15.04
C VAL A 372 11.56 -3.41 -13.77
N LEU A 373 11.90 -2.13 -13.80
CA LEU A 373 12.29 -1.36 -12.62
C LEU A 373 11.05 -0.69 -12.03
N VAL A 374 10.67 -1.05 -10.80
CA VAL A 374 9.60 -0.36 -10.06
C VAL A 374 10.24 0.61 -9.06
N VAL A 375 9.87 1.88 -9.14
CA VAL A 375 10.47 2.95 -8.34
C VAL A 375 9.47 3.45 -7.29
N GLY A 376 9.74 3.13 -6.02
CA GLY A 376 8.87 3.39 -4.88
C GLY A 376 8.03 2.17 -4.52
N LEU A 377 8.03 1.79 -3.24
CA LEU A 377 7.28 0.65 -2.71
C LEU A 377 6.15 1.04 -1.75
N GLY A 378 5.47 2.12 -2.10
CA GLY A 378 4.12 2.38 -1.62
C GLY A 378 3.08 1.43 -2.24
N PRO A 379 1.79 1.63 -1.94
CA PRO A 379 0.70 0.77 -2.40
C PRO A 379 0.61 0.54 -3.90
N ALA A 380 0.89 1.57 -4.70
CA ALA A 380 0.96 1.43 -6.14
C ALA A 380 2.12 0.51 -6.59
N GLY A 381 3.30 0.70 -6.02
CA GLY A 381 4.52 -0.01 -6.42
C GLY A 381 4.48 -1.50 -6.07
N PHE A 382 4.14 -1.85 -4.82
CA PHE A 382 4.07 -3.26 -4.44
C PHE A 382 2.93 -4.00 -5.15
N ASN A 383 1.81 -3.33 -5.43
CA ASN A 383 0.70 -3.94 -6.16
C ASN A 383 1.06 -4.15 -7.63
N LEU A 384 1.72 -3.17 -8.25
CA LEU A 384 2.20 -3.30 -9.62
C LEU A 384 3.22 -4.44 -9.74
N ALA A 385 4.17 -4.54 -8.81
CA ALA A 385 5.13 -5.62 -8.76
C ALA A 385 4.44 -6.98 -8.76
N HIS A 386 3.44 -7.18 -7.88
CA HIS A 386 2.65 -8.40 -7.84
C HIS A 386 2.02 -8.74 -9.21
N HIS A 387 1.35 -7.77 -9.83
CA HIS A 387 0.69 -8.01 -11.11
C HIS A 387 1.68 -8.36 -12.23
N LEU A 388 2.83 -7.67 -12.31
CA LEU A 388 3.85 -7.92 -13.33
C LEU A 388 4.57 -9.27 -13.11
N LEU A 389 4.78 -9.67 -11.86
CA LEU A 389 5.33 -10.98 -11.51
C LEU A 389 4.39 -12.11 -11.95
N ASN A 390 3.07 -11.95 -11.74
CA ASN A 390 2.06 -12.89 -12.24
C ASN A 390 1.95 -12.90 -13.78
N ASP A 391 2.38 -11.83 -14.45
CA ASP A 391 2.48 -11.78 -15.92
C ASP A 391 3.83 -12.31 -16.46
N GLY A 392 4.68 -12.85 -15.59
CA GLY A 392 5.91 -13.55 -15.95
C GLY A 392 7.12 -12.65 -16.13
N HIS A 393 7.01 -11.36 -15.79
CA HIS A 393 8.14 -10.43 -15.87
C HIS A 393 9.06 -10.56 -14.66
N ASN A 394 10.33 -10.20 -14.84
CA ASN A 394 11.26 -9.98 -13.74
C ASN A 394 11.05 -8.57 -13.19
N VAL A 395 10.94 -8.41 -11.88
CA VAL A 395 10.74 -7.11 -11.23
C VAL A 395 11.85 -6.85 -10.24
N ILE A 396 12.54 -5.73 -10.41
CA ILE A 396 13.42 -5.18 -9.38
C ILE A 396 12.80 -3.88 -8.89
N ALA A 397 12.56 -3.81 -7.60
CA ALA A 397 12.01 -2.62 -6.96
C ALA A 397 13.11 -1.85 -6.22
N ILE A 398 13.01 -0.53 -6.24
CA ILE A 398 13.87 0.36 -5.46
C ILE A 398 13.04 1.34 -4.65
N ASP A 399 13.55 1.74 -3.49
CA ASP A 399 13.02 2.86 -2.72
C ASP A 399 14.15 3.79 -2.26
N GLY A 400 13.87 5.09 -2.22
CA GLY A 400 14.82 6.08 -1.73
C GLY A 400 15.01 5.99 -0.22
N LEU A 401 14.03 5.46 0.52
CA LEU A 401 14.14 5.25 1.96
C LEU A 401 14.82 3.92 2.27
N LYS A 402 15.37 3.82 3.48
CA LYS A 402 15.93 2.56 3.99
C LYS A 402 14.82 1.51 4.05
N ILE A 403 15.09 0.34 3.51
CA ILE A 403 14.25 -0.85 3.66
C ILE A 403 15.07 -1.91 4.38
N GLU A 404 14.59 -2.34 5.53
CA GLU A 404 15.27 -3.35 6.34
C GLU A 404 15.23 -4.72 5.64
N PRO A 405 16.31 -5.52 5.73
CA PRO A 405 16.29 -6.90 5.25
C PRO A 405 15.15 -7.68 5.90
N LEU A 406 14.42 -8.47 5.11
CA LEU A 406 13.41 -9.39 5.61
C LEU A 406 14.11 -10.63 6.18
N ILE A 407 13.80 -10.99 7.43
CA ILE A 407 14.25 -12.27 8.00
C ILE A 407 13.22 -13.34 7.61
N ASP A 408 13.58 -14.20 6.65
CA ASP A 408 12.78 -15.36 6.25
C ASP A 408 13.70 -16.53 5.86
N ASN A 409 13.45 -17.69 6.46
CA ASN A 409 14.20 -18.92 6.18
C ASN A 409 13.57 -19.76 5.05
N PHE A 410 12.54 -19.23 4.38
CA PHE A 410 11.79 -19.91 3.31
C PHE A 410 11.21 -21.26 3.76
N GLN A 411 10.65 -21.28 4.98
CA GLN A 411 9.94 -22.44 5.54
C GLN A 411 8.43 -22.18 5.58
N LEU A 412 7.66 -23.28 5.66
CA LEU A 412 6.21 -23.21 5.86
C LEU A 412 5.89 -22.42 7.13
N ILE A 413 5.07 -21.38 6.98
CA ILE A 413 4.53 -20.64 8.12
C ILE A 413 3.24 -21.34 8.53
N LYS A 414 3.30 -22.11 9.61
CA LYS A 414 2.10 -22.75 10.18
C LYS A 414 1.21 -21.71 10.84
N ASP A 415 1.77 -20.88 11.72
CA ASP A 415 1.01 -19.87 12.45
C ASP A 415 1.67 -18.51 12.20
N PHE A 416 0.92 -17.53 11.70
CA PHE A 416 1.45 -16.19 11.45
C PHE A 416 1.38 -15.34 12.72
N GLU A 417 2.53 -15.08 13.32
CA GLU A 417 2.63 -14.27 14.52
C GLU A 417 2.58 -12.77 14.19
N HIS A 418 1.70 -12.05 14.90
CA HIS A 418 1.62 -10.60 14.84
C HIS A 418 2.53 -10.01 15.92
N GLU A 419 3.41 -9.10 15.53
CA GLU A 419 4.28 -8.37 16.42
C GLU A 419 3.55 -7.15 16.98
N LYS A 420 3.84 -6.77 18.23
CA LYS A 420 3.39 -5.48 18.76
C LYS A 420 4.00 -4.34 17.96
N LEU A 421 3.18 -3.33 17.63
CA LEU A 421 3.65 -2.21 16.81
C LEU A 421 4.74 -1.39 17.50
N SER A 422 4.72 -1.32 18.83
CA SER A 422 5.75 -0.65 19.62
C SER A 422 7.09 -1.38 19.65
N GLU A 423 7.10 -2.70 19.39
CA GLU A 423 8.29 -3.55 19.48
C GLU A 423 8.87 -3.92 18.10
N ARG A 424 8.02 -3.99 17.06
CA ARG A 424 8.43 -4.42 15.71
C ARG A 424 9.50 -3.53 15.10
N THR A 425 10.39 -4.09 14.30
CA THR A 425 11.29 -3.30 13.43
C THR A 425 10.49 -2.58 12.35
N ALA A 426 10.71 -1.27 12.19
CA ALA A 426 10.13 -0.51 11.08
C ALA A 426 10.82 -0.96 9.78
N GLY A 427 10.08 -1.66 8.93
CA GLY A 427 10.63 -2.34 7.76
C GLY A 427 10.98 -1.41 6.61
N GLY A 428 10.44 -0.18 6.60
CA GLY A 428 10.61 0.82 5.54
C GLY A 428 9.84 0.54 4.25
N PHE A 429 9.32 -0.68 4.09
CA PHE A 429 8.45 -1.11 2.98
C PHE A 429 7.01 -0.67 3.21
N GLY A 430 6.32 -0.18 2.17
CA GLY A 430 4.89 0.18 2.22
C GLY A 430 4.61 1.67 2.01
N GLY A 431 5.66 2.50 1.90
CA GLY A 431 5.51 3.95 1.70
C GLY A 431 4.71 4.59 2.84
N VAL A 432 3.73 5.42 2.51
CA VAL A 432 2.83 6.07 3.48
C VAL A 432 2.13 5.06 4.39
N ALA A 433 1.90 3.81 3.99
CA ALA A 433 1.32 2.80 4.88
C ALA A 433 2.24 2.41 6.05
N GLU A 434 3.56 2.53 5.88
CA GLU A 434 4.55 2.24 6.93
C GLU A 434 4.83 3.45 7.82
N TYR A 435 5.03 4.62 7.20
CA TYR A 435 5.56 5.80 7.89
C TYR A 435 4.58 6.97 8.03
N GLY A 436 3.42 6.91 7.37
CA GLY A 436 2.39 7.95 7.44
C GLY A 436 1.16 7.49 8.21
N ILE A 437 0.63 6.30 7.90
CA ILE A 437 -0.48 5.69 8.63
C ILE A 437 0.05 5.18 9.98
N THR A 438 -0.67 5.51 11.03
CA THR A 438 -0.21 5.39 12.42
C THR A 438 -0.69 4.09 13.07
N SER A 439 -0.60 4.03 14.39
CA SER A 439 -1.06 2.91 15.23
C SER A 439 -2.55 2.57 15.13
N ARG A 440 -3.35 3.29 14.33
CA ARG A 440 -4.75 2.92 14.04
C ARG A 440 -4.89 1.74 13.08
N TRP A 441 -3.82 1.36 12.35
CA TRP A 441 -3.81 0.24 11.41
C TRP A 441 -2.67 -0.74 11.70
N ASP A 442 -2.93 -2.04 11.52
CA ASP A 442 -1.97 -3.10 11.84
C ASP A 442 -0.91 -3.24 10.76
N LYS A 443 0.30 -2.73 11.05
CA LYS A 443 1.42 -2.74 10.11
C LYS A 443 2.02 -4.13 9.90
N ASN A 444 1.62 -5.15 10.65
CA ASN A 444 2.02 -6.53 10.38
C ASN A 444 1.58 -7.01 8.98
N TYR A 445 0.50 -6.44 8.44
CA TYR A 445 0.07 -6.72 7.07
C TYR A 445 1.13 -6.36 6.01
N LEU A 446 1.99 -5.38 6.26
CA LEU A 446 3.09 -5.06 5.34
C LEU A 446 4.13 -6.18 5.30
N LYS A 447 4.40 -6.85 6.43
CA LYS A 447 5.29 -8.03 6.49
C LYS A 447 4.73 -9.18 5.66
N ILE A 448 3.41 -9.39 5.70
CA ILE A 448 2.74 -10.37 4.84
C ILE A 448 2.99 -10.06 3.37
N ILE A 449 2.75 -8.81 2.93
CA ILE A 449 2.97 -8.41 1.53
C ILE A 449 4.43 -8.58 1.11
N ARG A 450 5.39 -8.25 1.99
CA ARG A 450 6.81 -8.51 1.73
C ARG A 450 7.06 -9.98 1.48
N LEU A 451 6.56 -10.87 2.34
CA LEU A 451 6.71 -12.32 2.15
C LEU A 451 6.05 -12.79 0.84
N LEU A 452 4.90 -12.24 0.44
CA LEU A 452 4.23 -12.57 -0.82
C LEU A 452 5.07 -12.23 -2.07
N LEU A 453 5.91 -11.20 -1.98
CA LEU A 453 6.75 -10.71 -3.07
C LEU A 453 8.16 -11.31 -3.02
N GLU A 454 8.85 -11.21 -1.88
CA GLU A 454 10.25 -11.59 -1.71
C GLU A 454 10.49 -13.11 -1.76
N ARG A 455 9.45 -13.94 -1.54
CA ARG A 455 9.52 -15.39 -1.76
C ARG A 455 9.44 -15.81 -3.24
N ARG A 456 9.46 -14.87 -4.19
CA ARG A 456 9.42 -15.14 -5.63
C ARG A 456 10.81 -14.94 -6.24
N GLU A 457 11.30 -15.94 -6.97
CA GLU A 457 12.65 -15.94 -7.56
C GLU A 457 12.90 -14.80 -8.57
N ASN A 458 11.84 -14.28 -9.18
CA ASN A 458 11.87 -13.19 -10.16
C ASN A 458 11.60 -11.81 -9.55
N PHE A 459 11.73 -11.65 -8.23
CA PHE A 459 11.59 -10.38 -7.52
C PHE A 459 12.83 -10.05 -6.67
N ALA A 460 13.23 -8.78 -6.63
CA ALA A 460 14.21 -8.28 -5.67
C ALA A 460 13.90 -6.82 -5.31
N LEU A 461 14.31 -6.42 -4.11
CA LEU A 461 14.06 -5.10 -3.56
C LEU A 461 15.32 -4.52 -2.91
N TYR A 462 15.60 -3.26 -3.20
CA TYR A 462 16.69 -2.50 -2.59
C TYR A 462 16.20 -1.13 -2.06
N GLY A 463 16.36 -0.89 -0.76
CA GLY A 463 16.16 0.43 -0.16
C GLY A 463 17.40 1.31 -0.23
N GLY A 464 17.23 2.61 0.03
CA GLY A 464 18.31 3.60 -0.01
C GLY A 464 18.81 3.92 -1.42
N ILE A 465 18.04 3.60 -2.46
CA ILE A 465 18.40 3.84 -3.86
C ILE A 465 17.50 4.93 -4.42
N ARG A 466 18.07 6.13 -4.60
CA ARG A 466 17.32 7.28 -5.11
C ARG A 466 17.30 7.28 -6.63
N PHE A 467 16.13 7.16 -7.22
CA PHE A 467 15.94 7.39 -8.66
C PHE A 467 16.11 8.87 -9.00
N GLY A 468 16.87 9.17 -10.05
CA GLY A 468 17.35 10.52 -10.41
C GLY A 468 18.66 10.94 -9.76
N GLY A 469 19.13 10.21 -8.73
CA GLY A 469 20.40 10.45 -8.05
C GLY A 469 21.34 9.25 -8.15
N THR A 470 21.08 8.22 -7.33
CA THR A 470 21.84 6.97 -7.34
C THR A 470 21.78 6.29 -8.70
N ILE A 471 20.58 6.20 -9.28
CA ILE A 471 20.34 5.60 -10.60
C ILE A 471 19.52 6.57 -11.46
N THR A 472 19.93 6.77 -12.71
CA THR A 472 19.23 7.62 -13.69
C THR A 472 18.36 6.79 -14.66
N VAL A 473 17.54 7.46 -15.47
CA VAL A 473 16.78 6.84 -16.57
C VAL A 473 17.72 6.11 -17.53
N ASP A 474 18.79 6.77 -17.96
CA ASP A 474 19.77 6.20 -18.89
C ASP A 474 20.52 5.01 -18.27
N ASP A 475 20.92 5.09 -16.99
CA ASP A 475 21.53 3.96 -16.28
C ASP A 475 20.59 2.75 -16.25
N SER A 476 19.31 2.97 -15.99
CA SER A 476 18.32 1.89 -15.91
C SER A 476 18.23 1.13 -17.23
N PHE A 477 18.05 1.84 -18.35
CA PHE A 477 18.01 1.18 -19.66
C PHE A 477 19.36 0.51 -20.02
N ASN A 478 20.49 1.13 -19.67
CA ASN A 478 21.81 0.54 -19.92
C ASN A 478 22.10 -0.69 -19.06
N LEU A 479 21.48 -0.81 -17.88
CA LEU A 479 21.62 -1.98 -17.01
C LEU A 479 20.84 -3.19 -17.53
N GLY A 480 19.85 -2.98 -18.41
CA GLY A 480 19.04 -4.03 -19.04
C GLY A 480 17.58 -4.03 -18.63
N PHE A 481 17.06 -2.93 -18.06
CA PHE A 481 15.62 -2.78 -17.83
C PHE A 481 14.91 -2.43 -19.14
N ASP A 482 13.79 -3.10 -19.41
CA ASP A 482 12.93 -2.85 -20.57
C ASP A 482 11.90 -1.74 -20.29
N HIS A 483 11.51 -1.58 -19.02
CA HIS A 483 10.49 -0.61 -18.59
C HIS A 483 10.81 -0.05 -17.19
N ILE A 484 10.43 1.20 -16.97
CA ILE A 484 10.52 1.88 -15.66
C ILE A 484 9.11 2.30 -15.23
N ALA A 485 8.70 1.92 -14.03
CA ALA A 485 7.41 2.30 -13.45
C ALA A 485 7.61 3.20 -12.22
N LEU A 486 7.13 4.45 -12.30
CA LEU A 486 7.25 5.44 -11.25
C LEU A 486 6.06 5.35 -10.28
N ALA A 487 6.32 5.04 -9.01
CA ALA A 487 5.36 4.96 -7.92
C ALA A 487 5.85 5.77 -6.70
N LEU A 488 6.31 7.01 -6.96
CA LEU A 488 7.02 7.86 -5.99
C LEU A 488 6.12 8.54 -4.93
N GLY A 489 4.80 8.39 -5.05
CA GLY A 489 3.82 8.94 -4.10
C GLY A 489 3.76 10.48 -4.07
N SER A 490 3.14 11.03 -3.03
CA SER A 490 3.07 12.46 -2.74
C SER A 490 3.96 12.82 -1.54
N GLY A 491 5.23 13.12 -1.80
CA GLY A 491 6.23 13.38 -0.77
C GLY A 491 6.59 14.86 -0.57
N LYS A 492 6.04 15.78 -1.37
CA LYS A 492 6.43 17.19 -1.34
C LYS A 492 5.48 17.97 -0.42
N PRO A 493 5.92 18.44 0.76
CA PRO A 493 5.06 19.16 1.69
C PRO A 493 4.65 20.54 1.15
N GLN A 494 3.43 20.95 1.44
CA GLN A 494 2.97 22.31 1.14
C GLN A 494 3.39 23.28 2.26
N MET A 495 4.23 24.26 1.91
CA MET A 495 4.65 25.31 2.84
C MET A 495 3.58 26.40 2.95
N ILE A 496 3.27 26.79 4.18
CA ILE A 496 2.42 27.95 4.48
C ILE A 496 3.29 29.18 4.75
N LYS A 497 2.81 30.35 4.31
CA LYS A 497 3.56 31.61 4.44
C LYS A 497 3.26 32.27 5.79
N ILE A 498 3.97 31.85 6.84
CA ILE A 498 3.88 32.45 8.17
C ILE A 498 5.24 33.05 8.55
N LYS A 499 5.25 34.18 9.27
CA LYS A 499 6.49 34.71 9.84
C LYS A 499 7.11 33.69 10.80
N ASN A 500 8.42 33.48 10.69
CA ASN A 500 9.19 32.52 11.49
C ASN A 500 8.81 31.03 11.29
N THR A 501 8.35 30.65 10.08
CA THR A 501 8.04 29.23 9.75
C THR A 501 9.24 28.27 9.91
N LEU A 502 10.47 28.78 9.89
CA LEU A 502 11.70 27.99 10.09
C LEU A 502 12.25 28.07 11.54
N ALA A 503 11.49 28.62 12.48
CA ALA A 503 11.89 28.69 13.88
C ALA A 503 12.05 27.28 14.48
N ARG A 504 12.88 27.18 15.53
CA ARG A 504 13.04 25.91 16.25
C ARG A 504 11.72 25.54 16.93
N GLY A 505 11.41 24.25 16.94
CA GLY A 505 10.09 23.74 17.36
C GLY A 505 9.05 23.66 16.22
N VAL A 506 9.31 24.25 15.05
CA VAL A 506 8.44 24.11 13.86
C VAL A 506 8.93 22.99 12.96
N ARG A 507 8.04 22.08 12.56
CA ARG A 507 8.35 20.97 11.62
C ARG A 507 7.19 20.70 10.67
N MET A 508 7.49 20.13 9.51
CA MET A 508 6.44 19.52 8.67
C MET A 508 5.92 18.25 9.34
N ALA A 509 4.60 18.05 9.28
CA ALA A 509 3.94 16.88 9.85
C ALA A 509 4.40 15.57 9.19
N SER A 510 4.58 15.57 7.87
CA SER A 510 5.12 14.43 7.12
C SER A 510 6.50 14.01 7.63
N ASP A 511 7.37 15.00 7.88
CA ASP A 511 8.75 14.75 8.31
C ASP A 511 8.79 14.22 9.74
N PHE A 512 7.91 14.74 10.61
CA PHE A 512 7.74 14.23 11.97
C PHE A 512 7.30 12.77 11.97
N LEU A 513 6.20 12.43 11.28
CA LEU A 513 5.68 11.05 11.21
C LEU A 513 6.71 10.09 10.62
N MET A 514 7.35 10.49 9.50
CA MET A 514 8.39 9.69 8.86
C MET A 514 9.57 9.42 9.78
N SER A 515 10.06 10.46 10.46
CA SER A 515 11.20 10.32 11.36
C SER A 515 10.82 9.49 12.57
N LEU A 516 9.63 9.71 13.15
CA LEU A 516 9.17 9.01 14.35
C LEU A 516 9.14 7.49 14.14
N GLN A 517 8.61 7.08 12.98
CA GLN A 517 8.44 5.68 12.60
C GLN A 517 9.75 5.05 12.11
N LEU A 518 10.46 5.67 11.16
CA LEU A 518 11.61 5.03 10.48
C LEU A 518 12.93 5.10 11.25
N THR A 519 13.08 6.02 12.20
CA THR A 519 14.25 6.06 13.10
C THR A 519 14.05 5.18 14.34
N GLY A 520 12.81 4.72 14.57
CA GLY A 520 12.44 4.04 15.80
C GLY A 520 12.43 4.96 17.02
N ALA A 521 12.36 6.29 16.87
CA ALA A 521 12.34 7.23 18.00
C ALA A 521 11.21 6.96 18.99
N LEU A 522 10.09 6.41 18.51
CA LEU A 522 8.95 5.96 19.32
C LEU A 522 9.28 4.80 20.26
N LYS A 523 10.36 4.05 20.01
CA LYS A 523 10.75 2.90 20.82
C LYS A 523 11.55 3.35 22.04
N PHE A 524 11.31 2.67 23.15
CA PHE A 524 12.00 2.94 24.40
C PHE A 524 13.47 2.51 24.34
N ASP A 525 13.77 1.43 23.62
CA ASP A 525 15.12 0.87 23.44
C ASP A 525 15.93 1.53 22.30
N SER A 526 15.38 2.51 21.58
CA SER A 526 16.07 3.21 20.50
C SER A 526 16.85 4.41 21.00
N ILE A 527 18.09 4.58 20.54
CA ILE A 527 18.89 5.79 20.82
C ILE A 527 18.29 7.06 20.20
N ALA A 528 17.58 6.92 19.08
CA ALA A 528 17.02 8.05 18.33
C ALA A 528 16.00 8.82 19.17
N ASN A 529 16.00 10.15 19.03
CA ASN A 529 15.05 11.01 19.72
C ASN A 529 14.65 12.20 18.86
N LEU A 530 13.35 12.49 18.79
CA LEU A 530 12.82 13.69 18.17
C LEU A 530 12.47 14.65 19.29
N GLN A 531 13.15 15.79 19.38
CA GLN A 531 12.81 16.76 20.41
C GLN A 531 11.42 17.37 20.14
N VAL A 532 10.44 16.96 20.95
CA VAL A 532 9.11 17.58 21.06
C VAL A 532 8.99 18.18 22.47
N ARG A 533 8.33 19.35 22.55
CA ARG A 533 8.04 20.10 23.78
C ARG A 533 6.55 20.47 23.84
N MET A 534 5.97 20.53 25.03
CA MET A 534 4.56 20.90 25.25
C MET A 534 4.44 22.41 25.54
N PRO A 535 3.34 23.10 25.16
CA PRO A 535 2.17 22.61 24.41
C PRO A 535 2.44 22.42 22.90
N ILE A 536 1.58 21.66 22.22
CA ILE A 536 1.74 21.31 20.80
C ILE A 536 0.56 21.84 19.96
N VAL A 537 0.87 22.42 18.79
CA VAL A 537 -0.12 22.82 17.79
C VAL A 537 0.12 22.10 16.47
N VAL A 538 -0.95 21.60 15.83
CA VAL A 538 -0.92 21.04 14.48
C VAL A 538 -1.78 21.90 13.57
N ILE A 539 -1.20 22.43 12.49
CA ILE A 539 -1.90 23.31 11.54
C ILE A 539 -2.40 22.48 10.36
N GLY A 540 -3.72 22.39 10.19
CA GLY A 540 -4.38 21.61 9.13
C GLY A 540 -5.49 20.72 9.68
N ALA A 541 -6.26 20.06 8.80
CA ALA A 541 -7.36 19.18 9.22
C ALA A 541 -7.59 17.98 8.27
N GLY A 542 -6.56 17.56 7.55
CA GLY A 542 -6.55 16.28 6.85
C GLY A 542 -6.17 15.12 7.77
N LEU A 543 -6.16 13.88 7.27
CA LEU A 543 -5.73 12.72 8.07
C LEU A 543 -4.31 12.87 8.62
N THR A 544 -3.37 13.46 7.85
CA THR A 544 -2.01 13.75 8.34
C THR A 544 -2.01 14.63 9.60
N ALA A 545 -2.96 15.58 9.72
CA ALA A 545 -3.07 16.41 10.92
C ALA A 545 -3.59 15.59 12.12
N ILE A 546 -4.60 14.75 11.90
CA ILE A 546 -5.16 13.84 12.89
C ILE A 546 -4.07 12.87 13.40
N ASP A 547 -3.40 12.19 12.48
CA ASP A 547 -2.32 11.24 12.74
C ASP A 547 -1.14 11.90 13.47
N THR A 548 -0.76 13.12 13.08
CA THR A 548 0.32 13.87 13.76
C THR A 548 -0.06 14.26 15.18
N ALA A 549 -1.30 14.71 15.40
CA ALA A 549 -1.75 15.15 16.71
C ALA A 549 -1.79 13.99 17.71
N THR A 550 -2.36 12.84 17.32
CA THR A 550 -2.46 11.67 18.20
C THR A 550 -1.09 11.03 18.47
N GLU A 551 -0.22 10.94 17.47
CA GLU A 551 1.14 10.41 17.65
C GLU A 551 2.03 11.35 18.48
N ALA A 552 1.91 12.67 18.31
CA ALA A 552 2.67 13.63 19.11
C ALA A 552 2.27 13.58 20.60
N LEU A 553 0.97 13.47 20.88
CA LEU A 553 0.45 13.29 22.24
C LEU A 553 0.96 11.99 22.87
N ALA A 554 0.98 10.89 22.12
CA ALA A 554 1.47 9.59 22.58
C ALA A 554 3.00 9.55 22.74
N TYR A 555 3.73 10.30 21.91
CA TYR A 555 5.19 10.30 21.89
C TYR A 555 5.81 11.03 23.08
N TYR A 556 5.25 12.18 23.47
CA TYR A 556 5.87 13.05 24.47
C TYR A 556 6.17 12.34 25.81
N PRO A 557 5.25 11.55 26.41
CA PRO A 557 5.56 10.76 27.61
C PRO A 557 6.76 9.81 27.42
N ILE A 558 6.78 9.07 26.31
CA ILE A 558 7.85 8.11 25.99
C ILE A 558 9.20 8.81 25.86
N GLN A 559 9.22 9.98 25.22
CA GLN A 559 10.43 10.79 25.06
C GLN A 559 11.01 11.23 26.40
N VAL A 560 10.18 11.79 27.30
CA VAL A 560 10.66 12.33 28.58
C VAL A 560 11.05 11.23 29.56
N GLU A 561 10.30 10.12 29.60
CA GLU A 561 10.66 8.95 30.42
C GLU A 561 11.98 8.32 29.95
N LYS A 562 12.16 8.18 28.64
CA LYS A 562 13.41 7.70 28.03
C LYS A 562 14.59 8.63 28.35
N PHE A 563 14.36 9.95 28.35
CA PHE A 563 15.38 10.93 28.74
C PHE A 563 15.76 10.78 30.21
N LEU A 564 14.77 10.76 31.11
CA LEU A 564 14.99 10.65 32.56
C LEU A 564 15.76 9.38 32.92
N LEU A 565 15.36 8.23 32.38
CA LEU A 565 16.04 6.97 32.64
C LEU A 565 17.54 7.04 32.28
N ARG A 566 17.85 7.60 31.11
CA ARG A 566 19.25 7.71 30.64
C ARG A 566 20.03 8.72 31.47
N TYR A 567 19.41 9.84 31.82
CA TYR A 567 20.01 10.85 32.69
C TYR A 567 20.36 10.25 34.06
N GLU A 568 19.43 9.53 34.71
CA GLU A 568 19.65 8.88 36.00
C GLU A 568 20.80 7.87 35.94
N ILE A 569 20.86 7.03 34.90
CA ILE A 569 21.96 6.07 34.69
C ILE A 569 23.31 6.79 34.55
N LEU A 570 23.36 7.91 33.82
CA LEU A 570 24.59 8.66 33.60
C LEU A 570 25.02 9.41 34.86
N VAL A 571 24.08 10.00 35.61
CA VAL A 571 24.36 10.72 36.86
C VAL A 571 24.83 9.77 37.95
N ASP A 572 24.21 8.59 38.08
CA ASP A 572 24.67 7.54 39.00
C ASP A 572 26.11 7.11 38.70
N LYS A 573 26.46 7.01 37.41
CA LYS A 573 27.78 6.54 36.98
C LYS A 573 28.89 7.60 37.03
N TYR A 574 28.59 8.85 36.66
CA TYR A 574 29.61 9.89 36.45
C TYR A 574 29.44 11.13 37.33
N GLY A 575 28.33 11.25 38.05
CA GLY A 575 27.97 12.44 38.82
C GLY A 575 27.32 13.53 37.97
N LYS A 576 26.39 14.29 38.58
CA LYS A 576 25.59 15.34 37.92
C LYS A 576 26.46 16.39 37.22
N ASP A 577 27.43 16.95 37.93
CA ASP A 577 28.30 18.01 37.39
C ASP A 577 29.06 17.54 36.15
N CYS A 578 29.45 16.27 36.07
CA CYS A 578 30.13 15.71 34.91
C CYS A 578 29.20 15.58 33.70
N VAL A 579 27.96 15.12 33.92
CA VAL A 579 26.97 14.92 32.86
C VAL A 579 26.52 16.26 32.26
N GLU A 580 26.36 17.29 33.11
CA GLU A 580 25.80 18.57 32.71
C GLU A 580 26.85 19.60 32.25
N LYS A 581 28.15 19.37 32.50
CA LYS A 581 29.24 20.34 32.23
C LYS A 581 29.23 20.93 30.82
N GLY A 582 28.79 20.17 29.83
CA GLY A 582 28.81 20.55 28.41
C GLY A 582 27.50 21.17 27.90
N TRP A 583 26.46 21.27 28.74
CA TRP A 583 25.15 21.76 28.32
C TRP A 583 25.14 23.29 28.24
N THR A 584 24.49 23.79 27.20
CA THR A 584 24.10 25.19 27.08
C THR A 584 22.99 25.52 28.06
N GLU A 585 22.77 26.82 28.33
CA GLU A 585 21.67 27.28 29.19
C GLU A 585 20.30 26.76 28.69
N GLU A 586 20.10 26.75 27.37
CA GLU A 586 18.88 26.20 26.77
C GLU A 586 18.73 24.69 26.99
N GLU A 587 19.81 23.92 26.84
CA GLU A 587 19.79 22.47 27.08
C GLU A 587 19.48 22.16 28.55
N HIS A 588 19.98 22.97 29.48
CA HIS A 588 19.59 22.89 30.89
C HIS A 588 18.10 23.18 31.11
N GLU A 589 17.56 24.25 30.50
CA GLU A 589 16.13 24.58 30.59
C GLU A 589 15.24 23.43 30.08
N ILE A 590 15.60 22.84 28.93
CA ILE A 590 14.86 21.74 28.30
C ILE A 590 15.02 20.43 29.11
N ALA A 591 16.23 20.13 29.58
CA ALA A 591 16.48 18.93 30.38
C ALA A 591 15.68 18.95 31.69
N ASN A 592 15.65 20.11 32.37
CA ASN A 592 14.87 20.29 33.59
C ASN A 592 13.36 20.14 33.33
N GLU A 593 12.84 20.69 32.22
CA GLU A 593 11.45 20.47 31.78
C GLU A 593 11.17 18.97 31.63
N PHE A 594 12.01 18.23 30.90
CA PHE A 594 11.81 16.80 30.66
C PHE A 594 11.90 15.97 31.93
N ILE A 595 12.87 16.26 32.80
CA ILE A 595 13.03 15.58 34.09
C ILE A 595 11.77 15.80 34.95
N LEU A 596 11.30 17.04 35.07
CA LEU A 596 10.10 17.36 35.84
C LEU A 596 8.87 16.62 35.30
N HIS A 597 8.63 16.66 34.00
CA HIS A 597 7.46 16.01 33.41
C HIS A 597 7.53 14.48 33.51
N ALA A 598 8.72 13.89 33.36
CA ALA A 598 8.91 12.46 33.56
C ALA A 598 8.71 12.04 35.02
N GLN A 599 9.08 12.87 36.00
CA GLN A 599 8.80 12.64 37.41
C GLN A 599 7.30 12.65 37.68
N LEU A 600 6.55 13.62 37.14
CA LEU A 600 5.08 13.65 37.26
C LEU A 600 4.43 12.39 36.67
N ILE A 601 4.93 11.90 35.53
CA ILE A 601 4.45 10.63 34.93
C ILE A 601 4.74 9.45 35.86
N ARG A 602 5.96 9.36 36.40
CA ARG A 602 6.36 8.29 37.32
C ARG A 602 5.51 8.30 38.60
N GLU A 603 5.28 9.46 39.20
CA GLU A 603 4.41 9.64 40.37
C GLU A 603 2.98 9.16 40.08
N GLU A 604 2.43 9.53 38.93
CA GLU A 604 1.10 9.11 38.49
C GLU A 604 1.02 7.59 38.27
N GLN A 605 2.06 6.98 37.70
CA GLN A 605 2.16 5.51 37.57
C GLN A 605 2.26 4.82 38.93
N GLU A 606 2.93 5.41 39.92
CA GLU A 606 2.97 4.88 41.29
C GLU A 606 1.62 4.99 42.01
N LEU A 607 0.92 6.13 41.88
CA LEU A 607 -0.43 6.32 42.41
C LEU A 607 -1.42 5.33 41.80
N THR A 608 -1.33 5.11 40.49
CA THR A 608 -2.13 4.13 39.74
C THR A 608 -2.03 2.73 40.36
N LYS A 609 -0.81 2.30 40.73
CA LYS A 609 -0.58 1.00 41.40
C LYS A 609 -1.15 0.97 42.82
N LYS A 610 -1.05 2.06 43.57
CA LYS A 610 -1.58 2.19 44.93
C LYS A 610 -3.12 2.20 44.97
N GLU A 611 -3.74 2.86 43.99
CA GLU A 611 -5.19 3.09 43.93
C GLU A 611 -5.95 2.09 43.06
N ASN A 612 -5.23 1.21 42.34
CA ASN A 612 -5.79 0.22 41.40
C ASN A 612 -6.77 0.85 40.38
N ARG A 613 -6.33 1.94 39.73
CA ARG A 613 -7.05 2.62 38.65
C ARG A 613 -6.21 2.66 37.38
N GLU A 614 -6.76 3.19 36.28
CA GLU A 614 -5.95 3.54 35.10
C GLU A 614 -5.14 4.82 35.34
N ALA A 615 -3.96 4.90 34.71
CA ALA A 615 -3.11 6.08 34.78
C ALA A 615 -3.71 7.25 33.98
N LYS A 616 -3.76 8.43 34.61
CA LYS A 616 -4.30 9.68 34.07
C LYS A 616 -3.24 10.49 33.34
N ILE A 617 -2.47 9.81 32.49
CA ILE A 617 -1.40 10.44 31.70
C ILE A 617 -1.98 11.45 30.71
N LEU A 618 -3.15 11.19 30.14
CA LEU A 618 -3.82 12.14 29.25
C LEU A 618 -4.12 13.47 29.97
N GLU A 619 -4.71 13.38 31.15
CA GLU A 619 -5.07 14.55 31.96
C GLU A 619 -3.82 15.33 32.37
N LEU A 620 -2.73 14.62 32.70
CA LEU A 620 -1.42 15.23 32.90
C LEU A 620 -0.95 15.97 31.63
N MET A 621 -0.98 15.34 30.46
CA MET A 621 -0.61 15.99 29.19
C MET A 621 -1.47 17.23 28.89
N GLN A 622 -2.77 17.19 29.20
CA GLN A 622 -3.66 18.33 29.04
C GLN A 622 -3.33 19.46 30.01
N SER A 623 -2.90 19.16 31.24
CA SER A 623 -2.41 20.17 32.20
C SER A 623 -1.14 20.87 31.75
N LEU A 624 -0.33 20.22 30.90
CA LEU A 624 0.85 20.78 30.23
C LEU A 624 0.50 21.52 28.92
N GLY A 625 -0.79 21.80 28.69
CA GLY A 625 -1.34 22.52 27.54
C GLY A 625 -1.87 21.64 26.41
N GLY A 626 -1.63 20.32 26.45
CA GLY A 626 -2.18 19.35 25.50
C GLY A 626 -1.75 19.54 24.04
N VAL A 627 -2.51 18.93 23.14
CA VAL A 627 -2.32 19.01 21.69
C VAL A 627 -3.57 19.59 21.04
N LYS A 628 -3.38 20.60 20.19
CA LYS A 628 -4.47 21.34 19.53
C LYS A 628 -4.30 21.28 18.02
N ILE A 629 -5.34 20.89 17.30
CA ILE A 629 -5.44 21.02 15.84
C ILE A 629 -6.07 22.37 15.52
N VAL A 630 -5.44 23.14 14.64
CA VAL A 630 -5.92 24.45 14.19
C VAL A 630 -6.35 24.38 12.73
N TYR A 631 -7.59 24.77 12.46
CA TYR A 631 -8.15 24.79 11.11
C TYR A 631 -8.83 26.11 10.78
N ARG A 632 -8.56 26.61 9.57
CA ARG A 632 -9.06 27.91 9.08
C ARG A 632 -10.58 27.97 8.80
N LYS A 633 -11.28 26.83 8.86
CA LYS A 633 -12.74 26.71 8.66
C LYS A 633 -13.34 25.89 9.79
N GLU A 634 -14.63 25.58 9.68
CA GLU A 634 -15.33 24.65 10.57
C GLU A 634 -14.86 23.21 10.35
N LEU A 635 -14.95 22.38 11.38
CA LEU A 635 -14.56 20.97 11.39
C LEU A 635 -15.29 20.18 10.30
N LYS A 636 -16.58 20.49 10.08
CA LYS A 636 -17.39 19.87 9.02
C LYS A 636 -16.86 20.11 7.60
N ASP A 637 -16.09 21.17 7.42
CA ASP A 637 -15.45 21.50 6.16
C ASP A 637 -14.12 20.78 5.95
N SER A 638 -13.58 20.17 7.00
CA SER A 638 -12.30 19.48 6.94
C SER A 638 -12.38 18.23 6.05
N PRO A 639 -11.30 17.90 5.31
CA PRO A 639 -11.23 16.65 4.56
C PRO A 639 -11.34 15.40 5.44
N SER A 640 -10.79 15.45 6.66
CA SER A 640 -10.89 14.34 7.61
C SER A 640 -12.33 14.09 8.04
N TYR A 641 -13.14 15.13 8.31
CA TYR A 641 -14.56 14.96 8.64
C TYR A 641 -15.35 14.40 7.45
N ARG A 642 -15.18 14.96 6.25
CA ARG A 642 -15.98 14.59 5.07
C ARG A 642 -15.71 13.18 4.57
N LEU A 643 -14.48 12.70 4.75
CA LEU A 643 -14.05 11.40 4.25
C LEU A 643 -13.97 10.36 5.37
N ASN A 644 -13.49 10.73 6.56
CA ASN A 644 -13.11 9.80 7.63
C ASN A 644 -13.51 10.36 9.01
N SER A 645 -14.78 10.74 9.18
CA SER A 645 -15.29 11.31 10.44
C SER A 645 -15.01 10.44 11.67
N GLU A 646 -14.95 9.11 11.51
CA GLU A 646 -14.60 8.18 12.58
C GLU A 646 -13.20 8.45 13.18
N GLU A 647 -12.22 8.84 12.35
CA GLU A 647 -10.86 9.15 12.83
C GLU A 647 -10.81 10.48 13.58
N VAL A 648 -11.68 11.43 13.22
CA VAL A 648 -11.85 12.68 13.98
C VAL A 648 -12.45 12.38 15.36
N GLN A 649 -13.52 11.59 15.44
CA GLN A 649 -14.13 11.19 16.71
C GLN A 649 -13.11 10.47 17.61
N ASN A 650 -12.30 9.57 17.05
CA ASN A 650 -11.25 8.89 17.79
C ASN A 650 -10.21 9.85 18.35
N ALA A 651 -9.70 10.79 17.55
CA ALA A 651 -8.72 11.76 18.00
C ALA A 651 -9.26 12.68 19.10
N LEU A 652 -10.50 13.17 18.96
CA LEU A 652 -11.15 13.94 20.03
C LEU A 652 -11.31 13.10 21.31
N SER A 653 -11.62 11.82 21.17
CA SER A 653 -11.75 10.90 22.30
C SER A 653 -10.40 10.57 22.96
N GLU A 654 -9.31 10.58 22.19
CA GLU A 654 -7.93 10.52 22.71
C GLU A 654 -7.49 11.83 23.38
N GLY A 655 -8.37 12.82 23.45
CA GLY A 655 -8.17 14.08 24.16
C GLY A 655 -7.44 15.16 23.36
N ILE A 656 -7.41 15.03 22.03
CA ILE A 656 -6.98 16.08 21.12
C ILE A 656 -8.05 17.18 21.09
N TYR A 657 -7.62 18.43 21.14
CA TYR A 657 -8.49 19.58 20.98
C TYR A 657 -8.52 20.04 19.52
N PHE A 658 -9.67 20.54 19.06
CA PHE A 658 -9.81 21.12 17.72
C PHE A 658 -10.25 22.58 17.81
N ILE A 659 -9.57 23.46 17.08
CA ILE A 659 -9.87 24.89 16.99
C ILE A 659 -10.33 25.17 15.56
N GLU A 660 -11.56 25.65 15.45
CA GLU A 660 -12.14 26.06 14.18
C GLU A 660 -11.84 27.52 13.85
N ASN A 661 -12.07 27.88 12.58
CA ASN A 661 -12.09 29.26 12.09
C ASN A 661 -10.84 30.06 12.52
N SER A 662 -9.68 29.42 12.56
CA SER A 662 -8.45 30.04 13.05
C SER A 662 -7.30 29.82 12.07
N GLU A 663 -6.59 30.89 11.73
CA GLU A 663 -5.43 30.85 10.83
C GLU A 663 -4.19 31.44 11.51
N PRO A 664 -3.01 30.80 11.42
CA PRO A 664 -1.79 31.33 12.01
C PRO A 664 -1.22 32.53 11.24
N VAL A 665 -0.86 33.57 11.99
CA VAL A 665 -0.31 34.84 11.45
C VAL A 665 1.20 34.95 11.68
N GLU A 666 1.65 34.62 12.90
CA GLU A 666 3.03 34.78 13.33
C GLU A 666 3.39 33.73 14.38
N ILE A 667 4.59 33.17 14.27
CA ILE A 667 5.21 32.37 15.32
C ILE A 667 6.15 33.28 16.10
N VAL A 668 5.85 33.50 17.37
CA VAL A 668 6.68 34.29 18.29
C VAL A 668 7.71 33.36 18.89
N THR A 669 8.97 33.80 18.89
CA THR A 669 10.10 33.01 19.35
C THR A 669 10.71 33.58 20.62
N ASP A 670 11.26 32.71 21.45
CA ASP A 670 12.02 33.08 22.65
C ASP A 670 13.46 33.54 22.32
N LYS A 671 14.26 33.75 23.37
CA LYS A 671 15.69 34.15 23.29
C LYS A 671 16.57 33.18 22.49
N TYR A 672 16.12 31.93 22.28
CA TYR A 672 16.86 30.90 21.55
C TYR A 672 16.34 30.66 20.12
N ASN A 673 15.44 31.52 19.65
CA ASN A 673 14.70 31.37 18.39
C ASN A 673 13.82 30.10 18.35
N HIS A 674 13.41 29.60 19.51
CA HIS A 674 12.47 28.48 19.64
C HIS A 674 11.05 29.01 19.79
N ALA A 675 10.07 28.30 19.26
CA ALA A 675 8.66 28.68 19.36
C ALA A 675 8.25 28.86 20.83
N GLU A 676 7.66 30.01 21.14
CA GLU A 676 7.15 30.35 22.47
C GLU A 676 5.63 30.48 22.46
N SER A 677 5.12 31.16 21.44
CA SER A 677 3.69 31.32 21.21
C SER A 677 3.36 31.46 19.72
N ILE A 678 2.08 31.30 19.39
CA ILE A 678 1.55 31.47 18.05
C ILE A 678 0.39 32.46 18.09
N LYS A 679 0.38 33.41 17.16
CA LYS A 679 -0.74 34.32 16.94
C LYS A 679 -1.69 33.72 15.92
N LEU A 680 -2.94 33.55 16.32
CA LEU A 680 -4.02 33.04 15.48
C LEU A 680 -5.02 34.16 15.23
N ILE A 681 -5.40 34.37 13.97
CA ILE A 681 -6.53 35.23 13.62
C ILE A 681 -7.79 34.38 13.52
N ASP A 682 -8.84 34.80 14.22
CA ASP A 682 -10.19 34.27 14.03
C ASP A 682 -10.71 34.75 12.67
N THR A 683 -11.03 33.81 11.78
CA THR A 683 -11.43 34.09 10.40
C THR A 683 -12.86 34.65 10.28
N LYS A 684 -13.64 34.61 11.37
CA LYS A 684 -14.99 35.20 11.46
C LYS A 684 -14.95 36.59 12.10
N SER A 685 -14.26 36.77 13.23
CA SER A 685 -14.24 38.04 13.97
C SER A 685 -13.09 38.97 13.57
N GLY A 686 -12.00 38.43 13.01
CA GLY A 686 -10.75 39.15 12.75
C GLY A 686 -9.90 39.40 14.01
N GLU A 687 -10.33 38.93 15.18
CA GLU A 687 -9.60 39.04 16.43
C GLU A 687 -8.33 38.20 16.40
N ILE A 688 -7.23 38.74 16.92
CA ILE A 688 -5.96 38.01 17.03
C ILE A 688 -5.77 37.56 18.47
N LYS A 689 -5.66 36.24 18.66
CA LYS A 689 -5.38 35.60 19.95
C LYS A 689 -3.97 35.01 19.96
N CYS A 690 -3.34 35.03 21.12
CA CYS A 690 -1.98 34.52 21.30
C CYS A 690 -2.02 33.27 22.19
N MET A 691 -1.45 32.17 21.73
CA MET A 691 -1.46 30.90 22.45
C MET A 691 -0.04 30.38 22.66
N LYS A 692 0.26 29.89 23.87
CA LYS A 692 1.55 29.25 24.17
C LYS A 692 1.73 27.98 23.34
N VAL A 693 2.92 27.81 22.77
CA VAL A 693 3.28 26.62 22.01
C VAL A 693 4.78 26.44 21.99
N ARG A 694 5.25 25.20 22.13
CA ARG A 694 6.67 24.85 22.00
C ARG A 694 6.96 23.93 20.82
N SER A 695 5.96 23.22 20.31
CA SER A 695 6.07 22.46 19.06
C SER A 695 4.92 22.75 18.10
N ILE A 696 5.24 23.05 16.85
CA ILE A 696 4.28 23.32 15.78
C ILE A 696 4.51 22.33 14.65
N PHE A 697 3.48 21.60 14.25
CA PHE A 697 3.50 20.70 13.10
C PHE A 697 2.62 21.22 11.96
N ILE A 698 3.18 21.38 10.77
CA ILE A 698 2.46 21.88 9.61
C ILE A 698 1.95 20.70 8.77
N ALA A 699 0.63 20.56 8.68
CA ALA A 699 -0.09 19.51 7.95
C ALA A 699 -1.03 20.11 6.88
N ALA A 700 -0.49 21.02 6.06
CA ALA A 700 -1.26 21.77 5.05
C ALA A 700 -1.58 20.96 3.77
N GLY A 701 -1.03 19.75 3.63
CA GLY A 701 -1.19 18.89 2.45
C GLY A 701 0.16 18.54 1.80
N THR A 702 0.10 17.62 0.84
CA THR A 702 1.26 17.18 0.05
C THR A 702 0.96 17.24 -1.44
N GLU A 703 1.96 17.58 -2.24
CA GLU A 703 1.91 17.52 -3.70
C GLU A 703 2.53 16.20 -4.21
N PRO A 704 2.13 15.73 -5.42
CA PRO A 704 2.79 14.64 -6.11
C PRO A 704 4.31 14.85 -6.19
N ASN A 705 5.09 13.79 -5.99
CA ASN A 705 6.54 13.88 -6.05
C ASN A 705 7.04 13.90 -7.51
N THR A 706 6.99 15.08 -8.13
CA THR A 706 7.40 15.33 -9.52
C THR A 706 8.82 15.90 -9.64
N VAL A 707 9.61 15.88 -8.55
CA VAL A 707 10.96 16.46 -8.49
C VAL A 707 11.85 15.94 -9.63
N ILE A 708 11.72 14.66 -9.97
CA ILE A 708 12.50 14.03 -11.05
C ILE A 708 12.29 14.72 -12.42
N ALA A 709 11.13 15.33 -12.69
CA ALA A 709 10.93 16.08 -13.94
C ALA A 709 11.74 17.37 -14.01
N THR A 710 12.10 17.93 -12.85
CA THR A 710 13.00 19.10 -12.80
C THR A 710 14.46 18.69 -12.98
N GLU A 711 14.83 17.50 -12.50
CA GLU A 711 16.18 16.94 -12.59
C GLU A 711 16.47 16.32 -13.98
N ASP A 712 15.47 15.75 -14.64
CA ASP A 712 15.57 15.10 -15.95
C ASP A 712 14.49 15.57 -16.93
N LYS A 713 14.64 16.83 -17.37
CA LYS A 713 13.76 17.47 -18.37
C LYS A 713 13.83 16.81 -19.75
N ARG A 714 14.82 15.94 -20.00
CA ARG A 714 15.00 15.26 -21.29
C ARG A 714 13.97 14.15 -21.46
N HIS A 715 13.71 13.40 -20.40
CA HIS A 715 12.80 12.26 -20.44
C HIS A 715 11.40 12.59 -19.88
N LEU A 716 11.31 13.51 -18.93
CA LEU A 716 10.07 13.77 -18.18
C LEU A 716 9.64 15.23 -18.33
N LYS A 717 8.34 15.42 -18.61
CA LYS A 717 7.71 16.73 -18.76
C LYS A 717 6.54 16.87 -17.81
N LEU A 718 6.24 18.12 -17.42
CA LEU A 718 5.09 18.43 -16.59
C LEU A 718 4.08 19.28 -17.37
N SER A 719 2.80 19.04 -17.10
CA SER A 719 1.66 19.87 -17.49
C SER A 719 0.76 20.03 -16.27
N ASP A 720 0.42 21.27 -15.90
CA ASP A 720 -0.43 21.61 -14.74
C ASP A 720 -0.04 20.93 -13.41
N GLY A 721 1.27 20.80 -13.16
CA GLY A 721 1.80 20.20 -11.93
C GLY A 721 1.85 18.66 -11.91
N TYR A 722 1.33 17.99 -12.94
CA TYR A 722 1.41 16.54 -13.13
C TYR A 722 2.35 16.19 -14.28
N PHE A 723 2.73 14.91 -14.42
CA PHE A 723 3.46 14.45 -15.60
C PHE A 723 2.58 14.57 -16.85
N THR A 724 3.17 14.94 -17.99
CA THR A 724 2.50 14.86 -19.29
C THR A 724 2.10 13.41 -19.58
N HIS A 725 0.83 13.18 -19.92
CA HIS A 725 0.29 11.85 -20.15
C HIS A 725 0.45 11.43 -21.61
N PHE A 726 0.86 10.18 -21.83
CA PHE A 726 0.90 9.53 -23.13
C PHE A 726 0.11 8.22 -23.09
N ASN A 727 -0.49 7.88 -24.22
CA ASN A 727 -1.07 6.55 -24.44
C ASN A 727 -0.02 5.55 -24.97
N SER A 728 -0.39 4.27 -25.09
CA SER A 728 0.48 3.19 -25.58
C SER A 728 1.05 3.42 -26.98
N LEU A 729 0.39 4.25 -27.80
CA LEU A 729 0.84 4.70 -29.12
C LEU A 729 1.88 5.83 -29.06
N GLY A 730 2.11 6.43 -27.90
CA GLY A 730 3.01 7.58 -27.71
C GLY A 730 2.37 8.92 -28.05
N LYS A 731 1.04 9.00 -28.16
CA LYS A 731 0.32 10.25 -28.37
C LYS A 731 0.06 10.90 -27.01
N GLU A 732 0.33 12.19 -26.91
CA GLU A 732 -0.03 13.02 -25.76
C GLU A 732 -1.55 13.13 -25.64
N ILE A 733 -2.04 13.07 -24.41
CA ILE A 733 -3.47 13.05 -24.10
C ILE A 733 -3.76 13.86 -22.83
N ASP A 734 -5.00 14.31 -22.70
CA ASP A 734 -5.40 15.08 -21.52
C ASP A 734 -5.50 14.21 -20.24
N PRO A 735 -5.19 14.79 -19.07
CA PRO A 735 -5.41 14.13 -17.79
C PRO A 735 -6.91 13.95 -17.51
N VAL A 736 -7.25 12.89 -16.79
CA VAL A 736 -8.59 12.62 -16.27
C VAL A 736 -8.53 12.58 -14.73
N PHE A 737 -9.65 12.90 -14.08
CA PHE A 737 -9.76 13.00 -12.60
C PHE A 737 -10.79 12.01 -12.04
N SER A 738 -10.79 10.77 -12.51
CA SER A 738 -11.68 9.72 -12.00
C SER A 738 -10.98 8.36 -11.99
N PRO A 739 -10.98 7.62 -10.87
CA PRO A 739 -10.40 6.28 -10.82
C PRO A 739 -11.17 5.24 -11.65
N LYS A 740 -12.37 5.59 -12.15
CA LYS A 740 -13.27 4.76 -12.95
C LYS A 740 -13.33 5.19 -14.43
N MET A 741 -12.24 5.73 -14.94
CA MET A 741 -12.15 6.17 -16.34
C MET A 741 -12.39 5.01 -17.31
N GLN A 742 -13.10 5.28 -18.42
CA GLN A 742 -13.36 4.28 -19.47
C GLN A 742 -12.08 3.95 -20.25
N ASP A 743 -11.35 4.97 -20.69
CA ASP A 743 -10.06 4.82 -21.36
C ASP A 743 -8.92 4.82 -20.34
N LYS A 744 -8.35 3.63 -20.09
CA LYS A 744 -7.27 3.40 -19.13
C LYS A 744 -5.87 3.59 -19.74
N ASP A 745 -5.74 3.78 -21.05
CA ASP A 745 -4.44 3.88 -21.75
C ASP A 745 -3.78 5.26 -21.58
N ARG A 746 -3.51 5.64 -20.32
CA ARG A 746 -3.07 6.99 -19.93
C ARG A 746 -1.96 7.03 -18.89
N ILE A 747 -1.17 5.96 -18.83
CA ILE A 747 -0.21 5.70 -17.77
C ILE A 747 1.25 5.97 -18.17
N LEU A 748 1.54 6.37 -19.41
CA LEU A 748 2.91 6.63 -19.84
C LEU A 748 3.29 8.09 -19.66
N VAL A 749 4.55 8.34 -19.30
CA VAL A 749 5.17 9.67 -19.28
C VAL A 749 6.28 9.81 -20.32
N TYR A 750 6.75 8.69 -20.87
CA TYR A 750 7.81 8.66 -21.86
C TYR A 750 7.74 7.40 -22.71
N LYS A 751 7.98 7.56 -24.01
CA LYS A 751 8.14 6.46 -24.98
C LYS A 751 9.13 6.87 -26.06
N GLN A 752 10.20 6.09 -26.22
CA GLN A 752 11.13 6.20 -27.34
C GLN A 752 11.50 4.80 -27.84
N GLY A 753 10.97 4.42 -29.00
CA GLY A 753 11.05 3.04 -29.48
C GLY A 753 10.44 2.08 -28.47
N ASN A 754 11.24 1.13 -27.98
CA ASN A 754 10.83 0.14 -26.98
C ASN A 754 11.04 0.60 -25.52
N ARG A 755 11.78 1.70 -25.31
CA ARG A 755 12.01 2.25 -23.97
C ARG A 755 10.79 3.03 -23.53
N THR A 756 10.23 2.67 -22.39
CA THR A 756 8.99 3.26 -21.88
C THR A 756 9.09 3.54 -20.39
N ILE A 757 8.44 4.62 -19.95
CA ILE A 757 8.30 4.96 -18.54
C ILE A 757 6.82 5.22 -18.25
N SER A 758 6.32 4.62 -17.18
CA SER A 758 4.95 4.79 -16.68
C SER A 758 4.93 5.41 -15.28
N PHE A 759 3.76 5.82 -14.81
CA PHE A 759 3.56 6.42 -13.50
C PHE A 759 2.24 5.99 -12.85
N PHE A 760 2.24 5.92 -11.52
CA PHE A 760 1.20 5.28 -10.72
C PHE A 760 0.99 5.96 -9.36
N GLY A 761 -0.12 5.60 -8.71
CA GLY A 761 -0.46 6.08 -7.37
C GLY A 761 -0.78 7.58 -7.34
N ASP A 762 -0.30 8.25 -6.30
CA ASP A 762 -0.52 9.69 -6.11
C ASP A 762 0.11 10.56 -7.20
N LEU A 763 1.00 10.01 -8.03
CA LEU A 763 1.53 10.72 -9.21
C LEU A 763 0.45 10.91 -10.28
N HIS A 764 -0.56 10.05 -10.32
CA HIS A 764 -1.63 10.11 -11.30
C HIS A 764 -2.88 10.76 -10.69
N PRO A 765 -3.42 11.86 -11.26
CA PRO A 765 -4.48 12.66 -10.64
C PRO A 765 -5.72 11.84 -10.26
N SER A 766 -6.17 10.94 -11.15
CA SER A 766 -7.30 10.04 -10.90
C SER A 766 -7.15 9.06 -9.73
N TYR A 767 -5.92 8.77 -9.31
CA TYR A 767 -5.63 7.70 -8.33
C TYR A 767 -5.02 8.24 -7.03
N SER A 768 -5.03 9.57 -6.85
CA SER A 768 -4.43 10.22 -5.69
C SER A 768 -5.32 10.18 -4.44
N GLY A 769 -4.67 10.15 -3.28
CA GLY A 769 -5.28 10.46 -1.98
C GLY A 769 -5.81 9.28 -1.17
N SER A 770 -5.70 8.03 -1.64
CA SER A 770 -5.96 6.85 -0.80
C SER A 770 -5.19 5.61 -1.25
N VAL A 771 -4.95 4.70 -0.32
CA VAL A 771 -4.23 3.42 -0.55
C VAL A 771 -4.92 2.60 -1.64
N VAL A 772 -6.24 2.46 -1.58
CA VAL A 772 -7.01 1.67 -2.55
C VAL A 772 -7.02 2.28 -3.95
N LYS A 773 -7.03 3.62 -4.07
CA LYS A 773 -6.89 4.30 -5.37
C LYS A 773 -5.50 4.08 -5.95
N ALA A 774 -4.46 4.16 -5.12
CA ALA A 774 -3.09 3.88 -5.55
C ALA A 774 -2.92 2.44 -6.04
N MET A 775 -3.49 1.45 -5.34
CA MET A 775 -3.50 0.06 -5.80
C MET A 775 -4.30 -0.11 -7.10
N ALA A 776 -5.43 0.59 -7.26
CA ALA A 776 -6.24 0.56 -8.48
C ALA A 776 -5.48 1.08 -9.71
N SER A 777 -4.60 2.07 -9.55
CA SER A 777 -3.73 2.53 -10.63
C SER A 777 -2.86 1.40 -11.19
N ALA A 778 -2.32 0.55 -10.32
CA ALA A 778 -1.51 -0.60 -10.70
C ALA A 778 -2.36 -1.70 -11.35
N LYS A 779 -3.54 -2.02 -10.78
CA LYS A 779 -4.49 -2.99 -11.36
C LYS A 779 -4.89 -2.59 -12.79
N ASN A 780 -5.12 -1.30 -13.02
CA ASN A 780 -5.55 -0.79 -14.31
C ASN A 780 -4.41 -0.62 -15.32
N GLY A 781 -3.18 -0.36 -14.86
CA GLY A 781 -2.06 -0.07 -15.77
C GLY A 781 -1.10 -1.22 -16.06
N TYR A 782 -1.00 -2.25 -15.20
CA TYR A 782 -0.15 -3.41 -15.49
C TYR A 782 -0.44 -4.09 -16.86
N PRO A 783 -1.71 -4.19 -17.34
CA PRO A 783 -1.98 -4.88 -18.59
C PRO A 783 -1.39 -4.13 -19.80
N ILE A 784 -1.40 -2.80 -19.74
CA ILE A 784 -0.82 -1.93 -20.76
C ILE A 784 0.70 -2.15 -20.81
N ILE A 785 1.37 -2.22 -19.66
CA ILE A 785 2.80 -2.52 -19.58
C ILE A 785 3.09 -3.90 -20.20
N SER A 786 2.36 -4.93 -19.81
CA SER A 786 2.58 -6.30 -20.32
C SER A 786 2.33 -6.38 -21.83
N GLN A 787 1.31 -5.69 -22.36
CA GLN A 787 1.10 -5.58 -23.81
C GLN A 787 2.26 -4.88 -24.52
N LEU A 788 2.75 -3.77 -23.97
CA LEU A 788 3.89 -3.03 -24.53
C LEU A 788 5.16 -3.90 -24.58
N LEU A 789 5.44 -4.64 -23.50
CA LEU A 789 6.58 -5.54 -23.41
C LEU A 789 6.47 -6.74 -24.37
N ASN A 790 5.26 -7.26 -24.59
CA ASN A 790 5.03 -8.40 -25.47
C ASN A 790 5.02 -8.02 -26.97
N ARG A 791 4.58 -6.81 -27.34
CA ARG A 791 4.62 -6.34 -28.74
C ARG A 791 6.05 -6.25 -29.31
N VAL A 792 7.06 -6.19 -28.44
CA VAL A 792 8.47 -6.26 -28.84
C VAL A 792 8.85 -7.62 -29.44
N ASN A 793 8.05 -8.68 -29.19
CA ASN A 793 8.32 -10.04 -29.67
C ASN A 793 7.54 -10.44 -30.94
N SER A 794 6.71 -9.57 -31.54
CA SER A 794 5.99 -9.93 -32.77
C SER A 794 6.88 -9.85 -34.01
N PHE A 795 7.82 -10.78 -34.14
CA PHE A 795 8.14 -11.33 -35.47
C PHE A 795 7.03 -12.30 -35.83
N ILE A 796 6.35 -12.02 -36.93
CA ILE A 796 5.16 -12.74 -37.41
C ILE A 796 5.52 -14.21 -37.68
N TYR A 797 5.07 -15.13 -36.82
CA TYR A 797 4.98 -16.55 -37.18
C TYR A 797 3.74 -16.75 -38.07
N VAL A 798 3.96 -16.96 -39.37
CA VAL A 798 2.93 -17.45 -40.28
C VAL A 798 3.03 -18.98 -40.32
N THR A 799 1.99 -19.68 -39.87
CA THR A 799 1.83 -21.12 -40.07
C THR A 799 1.65 -21.42 -41.57
N PRO A 800 2.45 -22.30 -42.20
CA PRO A 800 2.24 -22.63 -43.61
C PRO A 800 1.08 -23.62 -43.76
N ALA A 801 0.10 -23.27 -44.59
CA ALA A 801 -0.86 -24.22 -45.13
C ALA A 801 -0.15 -25.26 -46.02
N ARG A 802 -0.61 -26.52 -45.97
CA ARG A 802 -0.11 -27.64 -46.78
C ARG A 802 -0.13 -27.30 -48.27
N ILE A 803 1.00 -27.41 -48.95
CA ILE A 803 1.09 -27.47 -50.42
C ILE A 803 1.95 -28.67 -50.81
N SER A 804 1.46 -29.42 -51.79
CA SER A 804 1.91 -30.73 -52.28
C SER A 804 3.27 -30.72 -52.97
N GLU A 805 3.97 -31.85 -52.85
CA GLU A 805 5.22 -32.19 -53.54
C GLU A 805 5.07 -32.19 -55.06
N SER A 806 5.98 -31.51 -55.77
CA SER A 806 6.75 -32.07 -56.90
C SER A 806 7.55 -30.97 -57.63
N TYR A 807 8.76 -31.32 -58.06
CA TYR A 807 9.69 -30.57 -58.92
C TYR A 807 10.50 -29.42 -58.31
N ALA A 808 11.75 -29.71 -57.88
CA ALA A 808 12.90 -28.84 -58.13
C ALA A 808 14.23 -29.59 -57.89
N GLN A 809 15.02 -29.76 -58.96
CA GLN A 809 16.40 -30.24 -58.91
C GLN A 809 17.31 -29.20 -58.24
N LEU A 810 18.20 -29.65 -57.35
CA LEU A 810 19.22 -28.83 -56.69
C LEU A 810 20.40 -28.56 -57.62
N TYR A 811 20.81 -27.30 -57.74
CA TYR A 811 22.19 -26.93 -58.03
C TYR A 811 22.76 -26.24 -56.79
N GLU A 812 23.75 -26.85 -56.16
CA GLU A 812 24.48 -26.29 -55.03
C GLU A 812 25.69 -25.50 -55.52
N CYS A 813 25.61 -24.17 -55.41
CA CYS A 813 26.79 -23.32 -55.27
C CYS A 813 26.36 -21.97 -54.64
N CYS A 814 26.91 -21.68 -53.47
CA CYS A 814 26.87 -20.38 -52.75
C CYS A 814 25.49 -19.78 -52.40
N ASN A 815 24.96 -20.14 -51.22
CA ASN A 815 24.08 -19.36 -50.31
C ASN A 815 22.92 -18.48 -50.84
N ILE A 816 22.40 -18.71 -52.04
CA ILE A 816 21.14 -18.08 -52.51
C ILE A 816 20.26 -19.15 -53.15
N ARG A 817 19.02 -19.29 -52.67
CA ARG A 817 17.99 -20.12 -53.30
C ARG A 817 16.96 -19.21 -53.96
N VAL A 818 17.00 -19.10 -55.29
CA VAL A 818 16.06 -18.28 -56.06
C VAL A 818 14.85 -19.14 -56.43
N THR A 819 13.67 -18.80 -55.89
CA THR A 819 12.47 -19.64 -56.04
C THR A 819 11.58 -19.27 -57.23
N PHE A 820 11.88 -18.22 -58.01
CA PHE A 820 11.28 -17.96 -59.33
C PHE A 820 12.08 -16.89 -60.10
N ILE A 821 12.30 -17.08 -61.41
CA ILE A 821 12.80 -16.01 -62.30
C ILE A 821 12.06 -16.13 -63.64
N LYS A 822 11.55 -15.01 -64.18
CA LYS A 822 11.40 -14.86 -65.64
C LYS A 822 12.79 -14.62 -66.20
N LYS A 823 13.15 -15.28 -67.30
CA LYS A 823 14.53 -15.53 -67.77
C LYS A 823 15.51 -14.32 -67.85
N ASP A 824 15.05 -13.07 -67.68
CA ASP A 824 15.84 -11.87 -68.00
C ASP A 824 15.79 -10.72 -66.94
N VAL A 825 15.49 -10.97 -65.64
CA VAL A 825 15.46 -9.88 -64.62
C VAL A 825 16.10 -10.26 -63.27
N ILE A 826 17.05 -9.44 -62.80
CA ILE A 826 17.63 -9.46 -61.43
C ILE A 826 17.15 -8.21 -60.66
N PRO A 827 16.55 -8.32 -59.46
CA PRO A 827 16.09 -7.15 -58.69
C PRO A 827 17.22 -6.50 -57.88
N VAL A 828 17.34 -5.17 -57.95
CA VAL A 828 18.27 -4.36 -57.12
C VAL A 828 17.51 -3.67 -55.98
N PRO A 829 17.95 -3.75 -54.71
CA PRO A 829 17.31 -3.06 -53.58
C PRO A 829 17.33 -1.52 -53.70
N ARG A 830 16.23 -0.84 -53.34
CA ARG A 830 16.03 0.62 -53.47
C ARG A 830 17.03 1.54 -52.74
N HIS A 831 17.87 1.01 -51.85
CA HIS A 831 18.86 1.80 -51.10
C HIS A 831 20.27 1.77 -51.75
N TRP A 832 20.43 1.10 -52.90
CA TRP A 832 21.62 1.21 -53.72
C TRP A 832 21.49 2.38 -54.70
N ASN A 833 22.23 3.46 -54.42
CA ASN A 833 22.35 4.60 -55.33
C ASN A 833 23.31 4.21 -56.47
N PRO A 834 22.84 4.13 -57.74
CA PRO A 834 23.66 3.68 -58.85
C PRO A 834 24.80 4.64 -59.21
N GLU A 835 24.81 5.87 -58.71
CA GLU A 835 25.86 6.85 -59.06
C GLU A 835 27.14 6.72 -58.21
N ASN A 836 27.16 5.87 -57.17
CA ASN A 836 28.33 5.69 -56.31
C ASN A 836 29.16 4.43 -56.66
N LEU A 837 29.17 4.06 -57.93
CA LEU A 837 29.78 2.83 -58.49
C LEU A 837 31.31 2.75 -58.38
N ILE A 838 32.01 3.82 -57.96
CA ILE A 838 33.48 3.89 -58.03
C ILE A 838 34.16 3.72 -56.66
N LEU A 839 33.43 3.82 -55.53
CA LEU A 839 34.05 3.90 -54.19
C LEU A 839 33.94 2.64 -53.31
N ASN A 840 33.28 1.56 -53.77
CA ASN A 840 33.15 0.33 -52.99
C ASN A 840 33.82 -0.87 -53.70
N GLU A 841 34.85 -1.44 -53.08
CA GLU A 841 35.58 -2.60 -53.60
C GLU A 841 34.68 -3.82 -53.83
N TYR A 842 33.60 -3.96 -53.06
CA TYR A 842 32.64 -5.06 -53.20
C TYR A 842 31.83 -4.98 -54.51
N ILE A 843 31.58 -3.77 -55.01
CA ILE A 843 30.83 -3.55 -56.26
C ILE A 843 31.75 -3.72 -57.49
N ARG A 844 33.04 -3.35 -57.38
CA ARG A 844 34.05 -3.64 -58.42
C ARG A 844 34.29 -5.14 -58.57
N TRP A 845 34.30 -5.87 -57.45
CA TRP A 845 34.39 -7.33 -57.47
C TRP A 845 33.22 -7.94 -58.25
N LEU A 846 31.97 -7.50 -58.01
CA LEU A 846 30.78 -7.97 -58.72
C LEU A 846 30.74 -7.56 -60.21
N TYR A 847 31.24 -6.36 -60.55
CA TYR A 847 31.36 -5.90 -61.94
C TYR A 847 32.40 -6.72 -62.73
N SER A 848 33.54 -7.04 -62.11
CA SER A 848 34.60 -7.87 -62.73
C SER A 848 34.17 -9.30 -63.05
N GLN A 849 33.05 -9.76 -62.46
CA GLN A 849 32.45 -11.07 -62.72
C GLN A 849 31.35 -11.02 -63.80
N ASN A 850 31.16 -9.90 -64.50
CA ASN A 850 30.18 -9.74 -65.60
C ASN A 850 28.69 -9.91 -65.18
N TRP A 851 28.35 -9.64 -63.91
CA TRP A 851 27.02 -9.93 -63.34
C TRP A 851 26.00 -8.79 -63.41
N ILE A 852 26.26 -7.71 -64.15
CA ILE A 852 25.30 -6.61 -64.33
C ILE A 852 25.13 -6.27 -65.82
N PRO A 853 23.97 -6.57 -66.44
CA PRO A 853 23.61 -6.04 -67.76
C PRO A 853 22.99 -4.64 -67.66
N VAL A 854 23.20 -3.83 -68.70
CA VAL A 854 22.72 -2.44 -68.85
C VAL A 854 21.33 -2.39 -69.52
N SER A 855 20.41 -1.59 -68.94
CA SER A 855 19.13 -1.09 -69.48
C SER A 855 18.01 -2.14 -69.74
N ALA A 856 16.70 -1.91 -69.68
CA ALA A 856 15.86 -0.70 -69.75
C ALA A 856 14.44 -0.98 -69.14
N ILE A 857 13.84 0.06 -68.54
CA ILE A 857 12.40 0.43 -68.48
C ILE A 857 11.34 -0.67 -68.23
N CYS A 858 10.62 -0.61 -67.08
CA CYS A 858 9.13 -0.56 -66.98
C CYS A 858 8.60 -0.86 -65.55
N THR A 859 7.48 -0.22 -65.24
CA THR A 859 6.71 -0.14 -63.98
C THR A 859 5.79 -1.35 -63.71
N THR A 860 5.50 -1.69 -62.43
CA THR A 860 4.26 -2.39 -61.93
C THR A 860 4.21 -2.49 -60.36
N PRO A 861 3.04 -2.72 -59.69
CA PRO A 861 2.62 -2.14 -58.39
C PRO A 861 2.82 -3.05 -57.14
N PRO A 862 2.38 -2.64 -55.91
CA PRO A 862 2.92 -3.16 -54.65
C PRO A 862 2.12 -4.35 -54.08
N ALA A 863 2.67 -5.56 -54.17
CA ALA A 863 2.33 -6.66 -53.27
C ALA A 863 3.33 -7.81 -53.39
N MET A 864 4.36 -7.86 -52.54
CA MET A 864 4.99 -9.13 -52.17
C MET A 864 5.78 -9.01 -50.86
N ARG A 865 5.30 -9.73 -49.83
CA ARG A 865 6.03 -9.99 -48.58
C ARG A 865 7.04 -11.11 -48.84
N ILE A 866 8.31 -10.87 -48.56
CA ILE A 866 9.35 -11.90 -48.52
C ILE A 866 9.39 -12.46 -47.09
N THR A 867 9.13 -13.75 -46.93
CA THR A 867 9.18 -14.49 -45.66
C THR A 867 10.55 -15.16 -45.52
N TYR A 868 11.32 -14.83 -44.49
CA TYR A 868 12.57 -15.53 -44.16
C TYR A 868 12.26 -16.80 -43.34
N LYS A 869 12.91 -17.92 -43.69
CA LYS A 869 12.85 -19.19 -42.96
C LYS A 869 14.22 -19.40 -42.28
N LEU A 870 14.28 -19.26 -40.96
CA LEU A 870 15.49 -19.55 -40.17
C LEU A 870 15.35 -20.93 -39.54
N GLN A 871 16.10 -21.90 -40.07
CA GLN A 871 16.27 -23.23 -39.49
C GLN A 871 17.69 -23.29 -38.91
N TYR A 872 17.76 -23.58 -37.61
CA TYR A 872 18.91 -24.07 -36.82
C TYR A 872 20.30 -24.07 -37.48
N LEU A 873 21.17 -23.15 -37.04
CA LEU A 873 22.63 -23.32 -37.01
C LEU A 873 23.19 -22.67 -35.73
N TYR A 874 23.04 -23.38 -34.60
CA TYR A 874 23.83 -23.15 -33.39
C TYR A 874 25.12 -23.97 -33.51
N ALA A 875 26.17 -23.38 -34.08
CA ALA A 875 27.58 -23.66 -33.80
C ALA A 875 28.46 -22.95 -34.85
N LYS A 876 29.50 -22.23 -34.40
CA LYS A 876 30.50 -21.47 -35.18
C LYS A 876 30.05 -20.11 -35.76
N ALA A 877 29.79 -19.15 -34.87
CA ALA A 877 30.01 -17.73 -35.16
C ALA A 877 30.44 -16.97 -33.90
N SER A 878 31.44 -17.50 -33.20
CA SER A 878 32.25 -16.76 -32.22
C SER A 878 33.46 -16.18 -32.95
N ARG A 879 33.33 -14.97 -33.49
CA ARG A 879 34.39 -13.97 -33.74
C ARG A 879 33.78 -12.85 -34.58
N THR A 880 33.86 -11.63 -34.03
CA THR A 880 33.47 -10.30 -34.54
C THR A 880 32.01 -9.83 -34.34
N GLY A 881 31.80 -9.07 -33.26
CA GLY A 881 31.00 -7.83 -33.29
C GLY A 881 29.49 -7.87 -32.97
N ILE A 882 29.17 -7.72 -31.68
CA ILE A 882 27.87 -7.33 -31.09
C ILE A 882 26.77 -8.41 -31.16
N ILE A 883 26.94 -9.45 -30.34
CA ILE A 883 25.84 -10.24 -29.79
C ILE A 883 25.52 -9.58 -28.44
N SER A 884 24.28 -9.12 -28.22
CA SER A 884 23.83 -8.82 -26.86
C SER A 884 23.81 -10.13 -26.10
N GLU A 885 24.75 -10.33 -25.17
CA GLU A 885 24.68 -11.44 -24.22
C GLU A 885 23.35 -11.32 -23.47
N HIS A 886 22.39 -12.18 -23.80
CA HIS A 886 21.20 -12.32 -22.99
C HIS A 886 21.62 -12.99 -21.68
N LEU A 887 21.88 -12.15 -20.67
CA LEU A 887 22.12 -12.59 -19.30
C LEU A 887 20.96 -13.49 -18.88
N THR A 888 21.26 -14.63 -18.28
CA THR A 888 20.27 -15.41 -17.55
C THR A 888 19.63 -14.55 -16.46
N ASN A 889 18.41 -14.87 -16.03
CA ASN A 889 17.76 -14.13 -14.94
C ASN A 889 18.67 -14.05 -13.71
N LYS A 890 19.34 -15.15 -13.35
CA LYS A 890 20.26 -15.17 -12.20
C LYS A 890 21.43 -14.20 -12.37
N GLU A 891 22.02 -14.12 -13.56
CA GLU A 891 23.11 -13.18 -13.85
C GLU A 891 22.63 -11.73 -13.82
N PHE A 892 21.45 -11.44 -14.38
CA PHE A 892 20.87 -10.10 -14.31
C PHE A 892 20.65 -9.65 -12.87
N PHE A 893 20.02 -10.47 -12.04
CA PHE A 893 19.78 -10.13 -10.63
C PHE A 893 21.09 -9.98 -9.83
N ASN A 894 22.08 -10.83 -10.06
CA ASN A 894 23.40 -10.70 -9.43
C ASN A 894 24.11 -9.41 -9.84
N LYS A 895 24.06 -9.06 -11.13
CA LYS A 895 24.61 -7.80 -11.65
C LYS A 895 23.96 -6.61 -10.97
N ILE A 896 22.62 -6.58 -10.87
CA ILE A 896 21.92 -5.48 -10.21
C ILE A 896 22.20 -5.43 -8.71
N LYS A 897 22.26 -6.58 -8.04
CA LYS A 897 22.62 -6.66 -6.61
C LYS A 897 23.97 -6.01 -6.33
N GLU A 898 24.99 -6.27 -7.16
CA GLU A 898 26.31 -5.66 -7.01
C GLU A 898 26.25 -4.14 -7.17
N GLN A 899 25.44 -3.64 -8.10
CA GLN A 899 25.30 -2.20 -8.36
C GLN A 899 24.54 -1.46 -7.25
N PHE A 900 23.55 -2.11 -6.61
CA PHE A 900 22.64 -1.49 -5.63
C PHE A 900 23.05 -1.73 -4.18
N THR A 901 24.04 -2.58 -3.90
CA THR A 901 24.47 -2.87 -2.53
C THR A 901 25.69 -2.03 -2.17
N ALA A 902 25.56 -1.17 -1.15
CA ALA A 902 26.70 -0.47 -0.57
C ALA A 902 27.36 -1.29 0.55
N LYS A 903 28.69 -1.36 0.56
CA LYS A 903 29.47 -2.10 1.56
C LYS A 903 30.66 -1.29 2.07
N VAL A 904 30.93 -1.38 3.36
CA VAL A 904 32.12 -0.80 3.97
C VAL A 904 33.35 -1.57 3.49
N ILE A 905 34.34 -0.87 2.94
CA ILE A 905 35.65 -1.41 2.59
C ILE A 905 36.62 -1.23 3.75
N LYS A 906 36.58 -0.06 4.39
CA LYS A 906 37.56 0.33 5.41
C LYS A 906 36.97 1.37 6.35
N VAL A 907 37.33 1.30 7.63
CA VAL A 907 37.07 2.34 8.64
C VAL A 907 38.42 2.71 9.26
N GLN A 908 38.79 3.98 9.23
CA GLN A 908 40.07 4.46 9.74
C GLN A 908 39.90 5.73 10.56
N TYR A 909 40.52 5.77 11.74
CA TYR A 909 40.65 7.00 12.51
C TYR A 909 41.79 7.85 11.97
N LEU A 910 41.48 9.12 11.67
CA LEU A 910 42.46 10.14 11.30
C LEU A 910 42.95 10.91 12.54
N THR A 911 42.07 11.06 13.55
CA THR A 911 42.35 11.58 14.89
C THR A 911 41.38 10.92 15.88
N ASP A 912 41.47 11.22 17.19
CA ASP A 912 40.56 10.70 18.21
C ASP A 912 39.06 10.99 17.97
N LYS A 913 38.74 11.97 17.10
CA LYS A 913 37.36 12.38 16.81
C LYS A 913 37.02 12.40 15.32
N VAL A 914 37.96 12.06 14.44
CA VAL A 914 37.75 12.11 12.98
C VAL A 914 37.90 10.72 12.41
N VAL A 915 36.82 10.21 11.79
CA VAL A 915 36.77 8.89 11.18
C VAL A 915 36.57 9.02 9.67
N GLU A 916 37.40 8.30 8.92
CA GLU A 916 37.24 8.05 7.49
C GLU A 916 36.54 6.70 7.29
N ILE A 917 35.53 6.69 6.42
CA ILE A 917 34.81 5.48 6.03
C ILE A 917 34.90 5.37 4.51
N VAL A 918 35.45 4.26 4.02
CA VAL A 918 35.54 3.95 2.60
C VAL A 918 34.44 2.94 2.25
N ILE A 919 33.61 3.26 1.26
CA ILE A 919 32.41 2.51 0.91
C ILE A 919 32.45 2.13 -0.58
N LYS A 920 32.25 0.85 -0.89
CA LYS A 920 31.94 0.38 -2.25
C LYS A 920 30.46 0.65 -2.52
N ALA A 921 30.16 1.55 -3.45
CA ALA A 921 28.80 1.84 -3.91
C ALA A 921 28.83 2.26 -5.40
N PRO A 922 28.79 1.29 -6.34
CA PRO A 922 29.16 1.53 -7.74
C PRO A 922 28.38 2.64 -8.44
N LEU A 923 27.04 2.61 -8.40
CA LEU A 923 26.21 3.61 -9.08
C LEU A 923 26.24 4.97 -8.37
N ALA A 924 26.24 4.97 -7.04
CA ALA A 924 26.36 6.20 -6.26
C ALA A 924 27.67 6.93 -6.60
N ALA A 925 28.79 6.20 -6.69
CA ALA A 925 30.09 6.75 -7.06
C ALA A 925 30.10 7.26 -8.51
N LYS A 926 29.56 6.47 -9.45
CA LYS A 926 29.46 6.85 -10.86
C LYS A 926 28.74 8.19 -11.04
N ASN A 927 27.60 8.34 -10.37
CA ASN A 927 26.70 9.47 -10.55
C ASN A 927 27.03 10.69 -9.67
N PHE A 928 27.95 10.55 -8.71
CA PHE A 928 28.40 11.65 -7.86
C PHE A 928 28.98 12.82 -8.66
N LYS A 929 28.61 14.04 -8.26
CA LYS A 929 29.23 15.30 -8.67
C LYS A 929 29.61 16.13 -7.44
N PRO A 930 30.69 16.93 -7.49
CA PRO A 930 31.06 17.83 -6.39
C PRO A 930 29.88 18.71 -5.95
N GLY A 931 29.77 18.98 -4.64
CA GLY A 931 28.65 19.71 -4.04
C GLY A 931 27.44 18.87 -3.64
N GLN A 932 27.40 17.61 -4.08
CA GLN A 932 26.37 16.67 -3.66
C GLN A 932 26.76 15.93 -2.38
N PHE A 933 25.77 15.36 -1.71
CA PHE A 933 25.94 14.60 -0.48
C PHE A 933 25.19 13.27 -0.54
N PHE A 934 25.48 12.40 0.41
CA PHE A 934 24.83 11.12 0.64
C PHE A 934 24.24 11.09 2.04
N ARG A 935 23.32 10.16 2.27
CA ARG A 935 22.81 9.81 3.60
C ARG A 935 23.31 8.41 3.96
N LEU A 936 24.19 8.34 4.95
CA LEU A 936 24.78 7.09 5.47
C LEU A 936 23.96 6.58 6.66
N GLN A 937 23.69 5.27 6.71
CA GLN A 937 22.97 4.63 7.82
C GLN A 937 23.30 3.14 7.93
N ASN A 938 23.21 2.57 9.13
CA ASN A 938 23.19 1.11 9.34
C ASN A 938 21.76 0.53 9.25
N PHE A 939 21.68 -0.79 9.16
CA PHE A 939 20.42 -1.54 9.26
C PHE A 939 20.08 -1.83 10.72
N GLU A 940 18.82 -1.63 11.10
CA GLU A 940 18.32 -1.97 12.43
C GLU A 940 18.34 -3.49 12.65
N THR A 941 17.97 -4.26 11.62
CA THR A 941 17.92 -5.73 11.67
C THR A 941 19.28 -6.36 11.98
N ASN A 942 20.36 -5.71 11.53
CA ASN A 942 21.74 -6.14 11.77
C ASN A 942 22.44 -5.30 12.84
N GLY A 943 21.70 -4.41 13.50
CA GLY A 943 22.22 -3.43 14.44
C GLY A 943 22.79 -4.09 15.69
N ARG A 944 23.89 -3.53 16.20
CA ARG A 944 24.44 -3.95 17.49
C ARG A 944 23.46 -3.60 18.60
N LYS A 945 23.20 -4.55 19.50
CA LYS A 945 22.49 -4.30 20.76
C LYS A 945 23.49 -4.18 21.92
N ALA A 946 23.27 -3.23 22.82
CA ALA A 946 24.05 -3.04 24.03
C ALA A 946 23.13 -2.70 25.20
N ASN A 947 23.17 -3.48 26.30
CA ASN A 947 22.32 -3.29 27.48
C ASN A 947 20.84 -3.05 27.14
N ASN A 948 20.26 -3.93 26.32
CA ASN A 948 18.89 -3.83 25.80
C ASN A 948 18.57 -2.55 25.00
N THR A 949 19.58 -1.78 24.57
CA THR A 949 19.43 -0.64 23.65
C THR A 949 19.86 -1.04 22.25
N ASN A 950 19.06 -0.71 21.25
CA ASN A 950 19.38 -0.91 19.85
C ASN A 950 20.21 0.27 19.31
N LEU A 951 21.41 0.00 18.79
CA LEU A 951 22.33 1.00 18.24
C LEU A 951 22.07 1.23 16.75
N ALA A 952 20.80 1.46 16.40
CA ALA A 952 20.42 1.91 15.07
C ALA A 952 20.74 3.40 14.91
N MET A 953 21.46 3.74 13.85
CA MET A 953 21.86 5.10 13.55
C MET A 953 20.69 5.86 12.90
N GLU A 954 20.58 7.14 13.21
CA GLU A 954 19.89 8.08 12.33
C GLU A 954 20.70 8.26 11.04
N GLY A 955 20.03 8.63 9.96
CA GLY A 955 20.74 8.87 8.70
C GLY A 955 21.56 10.14 8.78
N ILE A 956 22.87 10.03 8.58
CA ILE A 956 23.81 11.16 8.65
C ILE A 956 24.16 11.65 7.25
N ALA A 957 24.14 12.96 7.05
CA ALA A 957 24.55 13.57 5.80
C ALA A 957 26.09 13.54 5.70
N VAL A 958 26.61 13.00 4.60
CA VAL A 958 28.03 12.84 4.36
C VAL A 958 28.40 13.27 2.94
N THR A 959 29.58 13.84 2.75
CA THR A 959 30.09 14.19 1.41
C THR A 959 31.15 13.20 0.96
N GLY A 960 31.25 12.96 -0.34
CA GLY A 960 32.37 12.22 -0.92
C GLY A 960 33.63 13.08 -0.89
N THR A 961 34.64 12.68 -0.11
CA THR A 961 35.95 13.35 -0.04
C THR A 961 36.86 12.91 -1.19
N GLU A 962 36.87 11.61 -1.47
CA GLU A 962 37.52 11.01 -2.64
C GLU A 962 36.55 10.03 -3.30
N VAL A 963 36.38 10.10 -4.62
CA VAL A 963 35.44 9.24 -5.35
C VAL A 963 36.11 8.62 -6.58
N ASP A 964 36.38 7.32 -6.51
CA ASP A 964 36.84 6.53 -7.66
C ASP A 964 35.62 5.96 -8.39
N LYS A 965 35.23 6.63 -9.49
CA LYS A 965 34.10 6.21 -10.32
C LYS A 965 34.29 4.88 -11.02
N LYS A 966 35.54 4.48 -11.32
CA LYS A 966 35.85 3.23 -12.02
C LYS A 966 35.75 2.04 -11.08
N LYS A 967 36.32 2.18 -9.87
CA LYS A 967 36.21 1.16 -8.83
C LYS A 967 34.88 1.24 -8.11
N GLY A 968 34.09 2.30 -8.25
CA GLY A 968 32.82 2.45 -7.55
C GLY A 968 33.01 2.67 -6.04
N ILE A 969 34.05 3.40 -5.66
CA ILE A 969 34.46 3.61 -4.27
C ILE A 969 34.26 5.09 -3.90
N ILE A 970 33.71 5.32 -2.71
CA ILE A 970 33.55 6.64 -2.11
C ILE A 970 34.23 6.62 -0.74
N SER A 971 35.17 7.53 -0.51
CA SER A 971 35.63 7.87 0.84
C SER A 971 34.78 9.02 1.38
N THR A 972 34.47 8.97 2.68
CA THR A 972 33.85 10.06 3.41
C THR A 972 34.49 10.25 4.78
N ILE A 973 34.57 11.50 5.23
CA ILE A 973 35.16 11.88 6.51
C ILE A 973 34.07 12.48 7.40
N MET A 974 34.06 12.05 8.66
CA MET A 974 33.09 12.46 9.66
C MET A 974 33.77 12.89 10.95
N ILE A 975 33.20 13.88 11.63
CA ILE A 975 33.61 14.31 12.96
C ILE A 975 32.60 13.73 13.95
N GLU A 976 33.09 13.08 15.02
CA GLU A 976 32.25 12.57 16.11
C GLU A 976 31.68 13.73 16.93
N THR A 977 30.47 14.17 16.57
CA THR A 977 29.75 15.26 17.25
C THR A 977 28.45 14.83 17.92
N GLY A 978 27.87 13.69 17.51
CA GLY A 978 26.64 13.14 18.08
C GLY A 978 26.59 11.62 18.09
N GLY A 979 25.49 11.06 18.62
CA GLY A 979 25.30 9.62 18.79
C GLY A 979 25.51 8.83 17.51
N SER A 980 24.80 9.18 16.43
CA SER A 980 24.92 8.48 15.14
C SER A 980 26.33 8.55 14.54
N THR A 981 27.00 9.71 14.60
CA THR A 981 28.38 9.84 14.11
C THR A 981 29.38 9.04 14.94
N ASN A 982 29.15 8.92 16.26
CA ASN A 982 29.98 8.08 17.14
C ASN A 982 29.77 6.59 16.90
N LEU A 983 28.61 6.18 16.37
CA LEU A 983 28.35 4.78 16.03
C LEU A 983 29.07 4.31 14.76
N CYS A 984 29.51 5.22 13.89
CA CYS A 984 30.25 4.88 12.67
C CYS A 984 31.50 4.03 12.93
N LYS A 985 32.13 4.18 14.10
CA LYS A 985 33.30 3.40 14.49
C LYS A 985 33.05 1.91 14.68
N TYR A 986 31.78 1.51 14.82
CA TYR A 986 31.40 0.12 14.97
C TYR A 986 31.14 -0.58 13.64
N PHE A 987 31.22 0.15 12.51
CA PHE A 987 31.17 -0.47 11.19
C PHE A 987 32.33 -1.44 10.99
N LYS A 988 32.05 -2.56 10.34
CA LYS A 988 33.03 -3.60 10.01
C LYS A 988 33.30 -3.64 8.51
N GLU A 989 34.51 -4.04 8.14
CA GLU A 989 34.82 -4.33 6.74
C GLU A 989 33.86 -5.42 6.20
N GLY A 990 33.34 -5.20 5.00
CA GLY A 990 32.34 -6.07 4.36
C GLY A 990 30.90 -5.84 4.83
N GLU A 991 30.68 -5.04 5.88
CA GLU A 991 29.33 -4.74 6.38
C GLU A 991 28.50 -3.99 5.34
N GLN A 992 27.26 -4.42 5.16
CA GLN A 992 26.31 -3.75 4.30
C GLN A 992 25.74 -2.51 4.99
N VAL A 993 25.77 -1.38 4.30
CA VAL A 993 25.25 -0.10 4.79
C VAL A 993 24.30 0.51 3.77
N ILE A 994 23.52 1.50 4.19
CA ILE A 994 22.77 2.36 3.29
C ILE A 994 23.64 3.58 2.98
N LEU A 995 23.85 3.87 1.70
CA LEU A 995 24.44 5.11 1.22
C LEU A 995 23.51 5.72 0.17
N MET A 996 22.46 6.39 0.64
CA MET A 996 21.45 6.96 -0.25
C MET A 996 21.96 8.26 -0.87
N GLY A 997 21.93 8.32 -2.20
CA GLY A 997 22.39 9.48 -2.97
C GLY A 997 23.20 9.09 -4.21
N PRO A 998 23.79 10.07 -4.90
CA PRO A 998 23.95 11.46 -4.48
C PRO A 998 22.63 12.26 -4.47
N THR A 999 22.57 13.27 -3.60
CA THR A 999 21.49 14.25 -3.48
C THR A 999 22.04 15.68 -3.43
N GLY A 1000 21.17 16.67 -3.63
CA GLY A 1000 21.56 18.07 -3.67
C GLY A 1000 21.99 18.53 -5.07
N LYS A 1001 22.14 19.85 -5.22
CA LYS A 1001 22.57 20.47 -6.47
C LYS A 1001 24.10 20.38 -6.58
N PRO A 1002 24.66 19.89 -7.70
CA PRO A 1002 26.09 19.97 -7.95
C PRO A 1002 26.58 21.41 -7.85
N THR A 1003 27.78 21.61 -7.31
CA THR A 1003 28.43 22.93 -7.31
C THR A 1003 28.71 23.35 -8.75
N GLU A 1004 28.23 24.53 -9.11
CA GLU A 1004 28.62 25.19 -10.35
C GLU A 1004 30.00 25.82 -10.12
N VAL A 1005 31.04 25.12 -10.57
CA VAL A 1005 32.40 25.67 -10.59
C VAL A 1005 32.54 26.41 -11.91
N TYR A 1006 32.52 27.74 -11.84
CA TYR A 1006 32.70 28.63 -12.99
C TYR A 1006 34.17 28.84 -13.31
#